data_AF-A0A954X1D4-F1
#
_entry.id   AF-A0A954X1D4-F1
#
_cell.length_a   1.000
_cell.length_b   1.000
_cell.length_c   1.000
_cell.angle_alpha   90.00
_cell.angle_beta   90.00
_cell.angle_gamma   90.00
#
_symmetry.space_group_name_H-M   'P 1'
#
loop_
_entity.id
_entity.type
_entity.pdbx_description
1 polymer ?
#
loop_
_entity_poly.entity_id
_entity_poly.type
_entity_poly.pdbx_seq_one_letter_code
_entity_poly.pdbx_strand_id
1 'polypeptide(L)'
;IEAVASQKIDSVVVAGAIGIAAGSQAGVAASGAGVYSLNKINTKVMAAINGDGSGIQADDVSVKANDASEIDADAVAVSIAAAFGSEVGAAISVGVSVALNEVTNDVDAFIQNADALAATGNVTVLSSIDPTPVSAADFDAATAGIQTLTAGQTVSHNGRIYRYRGFVADYAAEAGKVLLHKGNTVGVNLTDEDDSNDVIYRYWPAGSDNDEQEIDVSASNVLSGSDWVPVPTSELNRMNLGDAGQQNTLAVTDFANTKLWELADSTISARSAAASMAASFGGQTGLAVSGAGAVSRNVILTTSNALIDSSTIAGINIDLDSSNTSVITATVVSAAIAVGAGGTGGFGASIGLAIADNVIAGNENATDSAEVLASIRNSSIHATGHLTLDAVSSAKIDSVVLAGSVAVAVGGTGGVAISGAGVQAKNSVRTNVKAFIDGDGVTGPAAAAAIRAADVGIHSRDDSRIDAIGGALAIAAGLGVAGGGALSVGVAVAENRITNITESYVSGVDSVLETTGAGGAVDIDATSGGNIDATVASLSLAIGGGGAVGLAFSGSGAAARNIISNRTNAFISDNSIIDADGNIDLDASSNKQIDATTIAASAAAGVGGAAGIGASIGVALARNFIGWDPSTTSSDYDSTQSIGSLEKGKRVQIRGGVRDGDVYEYIGDAINETVNLAAQDFGNIDAWKLIIRSDPNDAGQ
;
A
#
# COMPACT_ATOMS: atom_id res chain seq x y z
N ILE A 1 -24.23 -26.39 1.70
CA ILE A 1 -23.19 -26.50 0.66
C ILE A 1 -22.15 -25.45 1.00
N GLU A 2 -20.89 -25.86 1.11
CA GLU A 2 -19.81 -24.96 1.50
C GLU A 2 -18.60 -25.20 0.60
N ALA A 3 -18.00 -24.12 0.12
CA ALA A 3 -16.74 -24.11 -0.62
C ALA A 3 -15.79 -23.10 0.06
N VAL A 4 -14.55 -23.52 0.32
CA VAL A 4 -13.55 -22.70 1.03
C VAL A 4 -12.21 -22.75 0.32
N ALA A 5 -11.55 -21.61 0.21
CA ALA A 5 -10.19 -21.44 -0.27
C ALA A 5 -9.36 -20.62 0.73
N SER A 6 -8.08 -20.94 0.89
CA SER A 6 -7.16 -20.35 1.88
C SER A 6 -5.69 -20.50 1.45
N GLN A 7 -5.39 -20.06 0.23
CA GLN A 7 -4.07 -20.17 -0.36
C GLN A 7 -3.13 -19.19 0.34
N LYS A 8 -1.93 -19.64 0.71
CA LYS A 8 -0.92 -18.78 1.31
C LYS A 8 0.39 -18.88 0.54
N ILE A 9 1.04 -17.74 0.29
CA ILE A 9 2.43 -17.68 -0.17
C ILE A 9 3.23 -16.85 0.84
N ASP A 10 4.20 -17.49 1.49
CA ASP A 10 5.24 -16.83 2.26
C ASP A 10 6.55 -16.85 1.44
N SER A 11 7.08 -15.68 1.08
CA SER A 11 8.21 -15.54 0.15
C SER A 11 9.26 -14.61 0.73
N VAL A 12 10.50 -15.09 0.90
CA VAL A 12 11.64 -14.29 1.39
C VAL A 12 12.81 -14.44 0.41
N VAL A 13 13.22 -13.35 -0.21
CA VAL A 13 14.36 -13.30 -1.15
C VAL A 13 15.36 -12.26 -0.69
N VAL A 14 16.56 -12.72 -0.33
CA VAL A 14 17.64 -11.84 0.16
C VAL A 14 18.90 -12.04 -0.66
N ALA A 15 19.53 -10.94 -1.09
CA ALA A 15 20.83 -10.96 -1.75
C ALA A 15 21.79 -9.94 -1.12
N GLY A 16 23.03 -10.37 -0.90
CA GLY A 16 24.13 -9.55 -0.42
C GLY A 16 25.33 -9.63 -1.37
N ALA A 17 25.99 -8.52 -1.65
CA ALA A 17 27.22 -8.50 -2.45
C ALA A 17 28.26 -7.56 -1.83
N ILE A 18 29.51 -8.02 -1.74
CA ILE A 18 30.63 -7.21 -1.27
C ILE A 18 31.78 -7.30 -2.29
N GLY A 19 32.25 -6.13 -2.75
CA GLY A 19 33.41 -6.00 -3.61
C GLY A 19 34.51 -5.20 -2.91
N ILE A 20 35.70 -5.76 -2.74
CA ILE A 20 36.84 -5.05 -2.15
C ILE A 20 38.03 -5.17 -3.09
N ALA A 21 38.67 -4.04 -3.40
CA ALA A 21 39.88 -4.03 -4.23
C ALA A 21 40.96 -3.14 -3.62
N ALA A 22 42.18 -3.66 -3.60
CA ALA A 22 43.37 -2.90 -3.23
C ALA A 22 44.44 -3.10 -4.31
N GLY A 23 45.01 -2.01 -4.84
CA GLY A 23 46.02 -2.09 -5.88
C GLY A 23 47.13 -1.06 -5.74
N SER A 24 48.33 -1.42 -6.22
CA SER A 24 49.53 -0.59 -6.10
C SER A 24 49.52 0.67 -6.97
N GLN A 25 48.58 0.77 -7.92
CA GLN A 25 48.30 1.97 -8.72
C GLN A 25 46.79 2.23 -8.71
N ALA A 26 46.00 1.25 -9.14
CA ALA A 26 44.55 1.33 -9.16
C ALA A 26 43.89 0.22 -8.33
N GLY A 27 42.94 0.59 -7.47
CA GLY A 27 41.97 -0.33 -6.88
C GLY A 27 40.61 -0.08 -7.52
N VAL A 28 40.00 -1.11 -8.11
CA VAL A 28 38.68 -1.03 -8.74
C VAL A 28 37.79 -2.11 -8.15
N ALA A 29 36.77 -1.70 -7.41
CA ALA A 29 35.78 -2.59 -6.80
C ALA A 29 34.40 -2.34 -7.41
N ALA A 30 33.67 -3.42 -7.67
CA ALA A 30 32.29 -3.36 -8.06
C ALA A 30 31.48 -4.42 -7.29
N SER A 31 30.29 -4.06 -6.84
CA SER A 31 29.33 -4.98 -6.21
C SER A 31 27.93 -4.73 -6.75
N GLY A 32 27.15 -5.79 -6.88
CA GLY A 32 25.77 -5.76 -7.35
C GLY A 32 24.95 -6.80 -6.61
N ALA A 33 23.89 -6.38 -5.95
CA ALA A 33 22.89 -7.28 -5.36
C ALA A 33 21.53 -6.99 -5.99
N GLY A 34 20.82 -8.04 -6.37
CA GLY A 34 19.52 -7.96 -7.03
C GLY A 34 18.62 -9.05 -6.52
N VAL A 35 17.39 -8.70 -6.14
CA VAL A 35 16.34 -9.66 -5.79
C VAL A 35 15.08 -9.39 -6.60
N TYR A 36 14.37 -10.48 -6.90
CA TYR A 36 13.11 -10.45 -7.62
C TYR A 36 12.19 -11.52 -7.00
N SER A 37 11.07 -11.07 -6.42
CA SER A 37 10.01 -11.93 -5.90
C SER A 37 8.75 -11.68 -6.73
N LEU A 38 8.16 -12.76 -7.25
CA LEU A 38 6.92 -12.74 -8.01
C LEU A 38 5.97 -13.79 -7.42
N ASN A 39 4.91 -13.34 -6.78
CA ASN A 39 3.93 -14.21 -6.13
C ASN A 39 2.55 -13.93 -6.74
N LYS A 40 1.87 -15.00 -7.15
CA LYS A 40 0.54 -14.91 -7.75
C LYS A 40 -0.37 -15.96 -7.13
N ILE A 41 -1.52 -15.53 -6.62
CA ILE A 41 -2.63 -16.40 -6.24
C ILE A 41 -3.80 -16.10 -7.17
N ASN A 42 -4.40 -17.15 -7.73
CA ASN A 42 -5.62 -17.05 -8.53
C ASN A 42 -6.58 -18.13 -8.06
N THR A 43 -7.74 -17.73 -7.54
CA THR A 43 -8.73 -18.62 -6.94
C THR A 43 -10.11 -18.35 -7.50
N LYS A 44 -10.84 -19.46 -7.70
CA LYS A 44 -12.27 -19.45 -8.00
C LYS A 44 -12.96 -20.35 -6.99
N VAL A 45 -13.84 -19.77 -6.18
CA VAL A 45 -14.63 -20.45 -5.15
C VAL A 45 -16.08 -20.39 -5.56
N MET A 46 -16.74 -21.54 -5.63
CA MET A 46 -18.14 -21.58 -6.05
C MET A 46 -18.93 -22.55 -5.18
N ALA A 47 -20.00 -22.05 -4.55
CA ALA A 47 -21.02 -22.86 -3.90
C ALA A 47 -22.36 -22.58 -4.56
N ALA A 48 -23.04 -23.64 -5.02
CA ALA A 48 -24.21 -23.46 -5.88
C ALA A 48 -25.30 -24.50 -5.62
N ILE A 49 -26.55 -24.05 -5.68
CA ILE A 49 -27.72 -24.86 -6.03
C ILE A 49 -28.15 -24.40 -7.42
N ASN A 50 -28.16 -25.31 -8.41
CA ASN A 50 -28.59 -25.00 -9.77
C ASN A 50 -29.57 -26.07 -10.24
N GLY A 51 -30.87 -25.75 -10.23
CA GLY A 51 -31.93 -26.72 -10.42
C GLY A 51 -32.33 -27.43 -9.14
N ASP A 52 -33.61 -27.78 -9.03
CA ASP A 52 -34.20 -28.49 -7.90
C ASP A 52 -34.91 -29.80 -8.31
N GLY A 53 -35.07 -30.06 -9.61
CA GLY A 53 -35.68 -31.27 -10.14
C GLY A 53 -37.16 -31.38 -9.77
N SER A 54 -37.49 -32.14 -8.72
CA SER A 54 -38.85 -32.25 -8.18
C SER A 54 -39.11 -31.36 -6.97
N GLY A 55 -38.16 -30.50 -6.61
CA GLY A 55 -38.18 -29.62 -5.45
C GLY A 55 -37.15 -29.99 -4.38
N ILE A 56 -36.74 -28.99 -3.61
CA ILE A 56 -35.86 -29.13 -2.43
C ILE A 56 -36.70 -28.91 -1.18
N GLN A 57 -36.67 -29.87 -0.25
CA GLN A 57 -37.33 -29.79 1.05
C GLN A 57 -36.27 -30.01 2.14
N ALA A 58 -36.05 -29.00 2.99
CA ALA A 58 -35.02 -29.05 4.02
C ALA A 58 -35.49 -28.36 5.32
N ASP A 59 -34.77 -28.61 6.42
CA ASP A 59 -34.91 -27.79 7.62
C ASP A 59 -34.25 -26.44 7.36
N ASP A 60 -32.94 -26.40 7.11
CA ASP A 60 -32.21 -25.20 6.69
C ASP A 60 -31.54 -25.42 5.33
N VAL A 61 -31.41 -24.34 4.56
CA VAL A 61 -30.61 -24.30 3.34
C VAL A 61 -29.50 -23.28 3.53
N SER A 62 -28.25 -23.71 3.34
CA SER A 62 -27.11 -22.81 3.42
C SER A 62 -26.16 -23.06 2.25
N VAL A 63 -25.82 -21.99 1.52
CA VAL A 63 -24.88 -22.00 0.40
C VAL A 63 -23.78 -20.98 0.71
N LYS A 64 -22.56 -21.44 0.98
CA LYS A 64 -21.45 -20.59 1.44
C LYS A 64 -20.21 -20.75 0.57
N ALA A 65 -19.66 -19.65 0.09
CA ALA A 65 -18.38 -19.59 -0.63
C ALA A 65 -17.45 -18.62 0.09
N ASN A 66 -16.29 -19.11 0.55
CA ASN A 66 -15.35 -18.31 1.35
C ASN A 66 -13.93 -18.38 0.75
N ASP A 67 -13.23 -17.26 0.65
CA ASP A 67 -11.82 -17.18 0.31
C ASP A 67 -11.04 -16.36 1.35
N ALA A 68 -9.89 -16.88 1.77
CA ALA A 68 -8.98 -16.26 2.74
C ALA A 68 -7.53 -16.29 2.25
N SER A 69 -7.31 -16.02 0.96
CA SER A 69 -5.99 -16.06 0.34
C SER A 69 -5.06 -14.94 0.83
N GLU A 70 -3.77 -15.26 1.01
CA GLU A 70 -2.77 -14.35 1.56
C GLU A 70 -1.40 -14.47 0.86
N ILE A 71 -0.71 -13.34 0.68
CA ILE A 71 0.71 -13.29 0.30
C ILE A 71 1.49 -12.46 1.33
N ASP A 72 2.54 -13.03 1.95
CA ASP A 72 3.60 -12.29 2.65
C ASP A 72 4.90 -12.39 1.84
N ALA A 73 5.45 -11.24 1.44
CA ALA A 73 6.57 -11.17 0.51
C ALA A 73 7.65 -10.18 0.95
N ASP A 74 8.85 -10.70 1.23
CA ASP A 74 10.05 -9.96 1.60
C ASP A 74 11.12 -10.04 0.52
N ALA A 75 11.57 -8.88 0.06
CA ALA A 75 12.65 -8.75 -0.91
C ALA A 75 13.71 -7.77 -0.37
N VAL A 76 14.95 -8.23 -0.17
CA VAL A 76 16.04 -7.41 0.38
C VAL A 76 17.32 -7.55 -0.44
N ALA A 77 17.86 -6.45 -0.93
CA ALA A 77 19.15 -6.41 -1.63
C ALA A 77 20.13 -5.44 -0.96
N VAL A 78 21.34 -5.91 -0.62
CA VAL A 78 22.40 -5.11 -0.01
C VAL A 78 23.70 -5.24 -0.79
N SER A 79 24.32 -4.11 -1.14
CA SER A 79 25.56 -4.10 -1.93
C SER A 79 26.60 -3.15 -1.35
N ILE A 80 27.85 -3.59 -1.21
CA ILE A 80 28.94 -2.80 -0.64
C ILE A 80 30.19 -2.91 -1.53
N ALA A 81 30.74 -1.77 -1.97
CA ALA A 81 31.99 -1.72 -2.71
C ALA A 81 33.03 -0.82 -2.01
N ALA A 82 34.25 -1.33 -1.82
CA ALA A 82 35.36 -0.59 -1.24
C ALA A 82 36.62 -0.70 -2.11
N ALA A 83 37.21 0.43 -2.51
CA ALA A 83 38.37 0.45 -3.40
C ALA A 83 39.51 1.32 -2.86
N PHE A 84 40.74 0.77 -2.90
CA PHE A 84 41.96 1.41 -2.41
C PHE A 84 43.04 1.39 -3.49
N GLY A 85 43.55 2.56 -3.88
CA GLY A 85 44.64 2.67 -4.85
C GLY A 85 45.61 3.80 -4.54
N SER A 86 46.90 3.61 -4.84
CA SER A 86 47.91 4.66 -4.65
C SER A 86 47.73 5.85 -5.60
N GLU A 87 47.09 5.64 -6.75
CA GLU A 87 46.70 6.68 -7.68
C GLU A 87 45.17 6.76 -7.79
N VAL A 88 44.51 5.65 -8.15
CA VAL A 88 43.07 5.62 -8.41
C VAL A 88 42.36 4.62 -7.51
N GLY A 89 41.37 5.07 -6.75
CA GLY A 89 40.36 4.22 -6.13
C GLY A 89 39.04 4.40 -6.87
N ALA A 90 38.41 3.33 -7.32
CA ALA A 90 37.10 3.37 -7.98
C ALA A 90 36.17 2.29 -7.40
N ALA A 91 35.04 2.71 -6.81
CA ALA A 91 34.05 1.82 -6.23
C ALA A 91 32.67 2.06 -6.86
N ILE A 92 32.01 0.99 -7.29
CA ILE A 92 30.63 1.01 -7.80
C ILE A 92 29.80 0.00 -7.01
N SER A 93 28.70 0.44 -6.42
CA SER A 93 27.77 -0.44 -5.71
C SER A 93 26.34 -0.24 -6.17
N VAL A 94 25.64 -1.32 -6.48
CA VAL A 94 24.23 -1.30 -6.87
C VAL A 94 23.42 -2.32 -6.08
N GLY A 95 22.32 -1.89 -5.45
CA GLY A 95 21.33 -2.75 -4.80
C GLY A 95 19.96 -2.58 -5.45
N VAL A 96 19.32 -3.65 -5.89
CA VAL A 96 17.99 -3.62 -6.50
C VAL A 96 17.07 -4.65 -5.87
N SER A 97 15.89 -4.23 -5.44
CA SER A 97 14.85 -5.10 -4.91
C SER A 97 13.53 -4.90 -5.62
N VAL A 98 12.89 -6.00 -6.03
CA VAL A 98 11.59 -5.98 -6.70
C VAL A 98 10.69 -7.06 -6.08
N ALA A 99 9.54 -6.65 -5.57
CA ALA A 99 8.47 -7.54 -5.13
C ALA A 99 7.21 -7.27 -5.94
N LEU A 100 6.67 -8.30 -6.60
CA LEU A 100 5.46 -8.23 -7.41
C LEU A 100 4.47 -9.26 -6.88
N ASN A 101 3.35 -8.81 -6.35
CA ASN A 101 2.35 -9.66 -5.71
C ASN A 101 0.98 -9.41 -6.33
N GLU A 102 0.25 -10.49 -6.60
CA GLU A 102 -1.07 -10.44 -7.18
C GLU A 102 -1.96 -11.51 -6.54
N VAL A 103 -3.12 -11.09 -6.03
CA VAL A 103 -4.16 -12.01 -5.56
C VAL A 103 -5.40 -11.74 -6.40
N THR A 104 -5.89 -12.78 -7.09
CA THR A 104 -7.13 -12.74 -7.84
C THR A 104 -8.12 -13.71 -7.23
N ASN A 105 -9.26 -13.23 -6.75
CA ASN A 105 -10.30 -14.03 -6.14
C ASN A 105 -11.62 -13.85 -6.89
N ASP A 106 -12.26 -14.96 -7.23
CA ASP A 106 -13.60 -15.00 -7.80
C ASP A 106 -14.49 -15.92 -6.94
N VAL A 107 -15.38 -15.32 -6.13
CA VAL A 107 -16.16 -16.02 -5.10
C VAL A 107 -17.65 -15.87 -5.39
N ASP A 108 -18.29 -16.97 -5.81
CA ASP A 108 -19.72 -17.01 -6.14
C ASP A 108 -20.47 -17.99 -5.21
N ALA A 109 -21.49 -17.49 -4.52
CA ALA A 109 -22.48 -18.29 -3.81
C ALA A 109 -23.86 -18.06 -4.44
N PHE A 110 -24.54 -19.12 -4.90
CA PHE A 110 -25.82 -18.92 -5.56
C PHE A 110 -26.86 -20.03 -5.43
N ILE A 111 -28.12 -19.61 -5.56
CA ILE A 111 -29.28 -20.47 -5.83
C ILE A 111 -29.90 -20.03 -7.15
N GLN A 112 -29.95 -20.92 -8.13
CA GLN A 112 -30.49 -20.62 -9.45
C GLN A 112 -31.41 -21.73 -9.95
N ASN A 113 -32.45 -21.39 -10.72
CA ASN A 113 -33.37 -22.33 -11.34
C ASN A 113 -34.01 -23.30 -10.32
N ALA A 114 -34.20 -22.85 -9.08
CA ALA A 114 -34.80 -23.64 -8.01
C ALA A 114 -36.29 -23.32 -7.91
N ASP A 115 -37.10 -23.98 -8.71
CA ASP A 115 -38.53 -23.64 -8.92
C ASP A 115 -39.44 -24.02 -7.72
N ALA A 116 -38.94 -24.81 -6.78
CA ALA A 116 -39.66 -25.33 -5.63
C ALA A 116 -38.72 -25.65 -4.45
N LEU A 117 -37.96 -24.66 -3.98
CA LEU A 117 -37.15 -24.77 -2.75
C LEU A 117 -37.96 -24.31 -1.53
N ALA A 118 -38.17 -25.21 -0.57
CA ALA A 118 -38.83 -24.92 0.69
C ALA A 118 -37.98 -25.39 1.89
N ALA A 119 -37.62 -24.43 2.75
CA ALA A 119 -36.99 -24.65 4.04
C ALA A 119 -38.01 -24.44 5.15
N THR A 120 -38.01 -25.30 6.19
CA THR A 120 -38.83 -25.05 7.41
C THR A 120 -38.17 -24.06 8.37
N GLY A 121 -36.85 -23.84 8.19
CA GLY A 121 -35.96 -22.91 8.86
C GLY A 121 -35.42 -21.86 7.89
N ASN A 122 -34.12 -21.52 8.00
CA ASN A 122 -33.52 -20.40 7.28
C ASN A 122 -32.97 -20.81 5.90
N VAL A 123 -32.93 -19.85 4.98
CA VAL A 123 -32.18 -19.94 3.71
C VAL A 123 -31.10 -18.87 3.72
N THR A 124 -29.84 -19.27 3.67
CA THR A 124 -28.69 -18.36 3.66
C THR A 124 -27.82 -18.58 2.43
N VAL A 125 -27.50 -17.51 1.71
CA VAL A 125 -26.52 -17.50 0.62
C VAL A 125 -25.42 -16.51 1.02
N LEU A 126 -24.19 -17.00 1.18
CA LEU A 126 -23.08 -16.18 1.67
C LEU A 126 -21.86 -16.31 0.76
N SER A 127 -21.34 -15.17 0.29
CA SER A 127 -20.02 -15.06 -0.33
C SER A 127 -19.12 -14.17 0.52
N SER A 128 -17.89 -14.61 0.78
CA SER A 128 -16.93 -13.84 1.58
C SER A 128 -15.53 -13.95 0.99
N ILE A 129 -14.88 -12.81 0.83
CA ILE A 129 -13.43 -12.70 0.67
C ILE A 129 -12.94 -11.98 1.91
N ASP A 130 -12.41 -12.72 2.86
CA ASP A 130 -11.90 -12.16 4.11
C ASP A 130 -10.58 -12.87 4.44
N PRO A 131 -9.44 -12.15 4.54
CA PRO A 131 -8.20 -12.74 5.03
C PRO A 131 -8.49 -13.35 6.40
N THR A 132 -7.92 -14.52 6.70
CA THR A 132 -8.35 -15.40 7.80
C THR A 132 -8.81 -14.59 9.03
N PRO A 133 -10.11 -14.65 9.38
CA PRO A 133 -10.72 -13.66 10.26
C PRO A 133 -10.09 -13.71 11.64
N VAL A 134 -9.38 -12.65 12.00
CA VAL A 134 -9.13 -12.28 13.40
C VAL A 134 -10.37 -11.53 13.88
N SER A 135 -11.41 -12.31 14.18
CA SER A 135 -12.79 -11.85 14.51
C SER A 135 -12.89 -10.74 15.56
N ALA A 136 -11.85 -10.58 16.39
CA ALA A 136 -11.46 -9.37 17.07
C ALA A 136 -9.97 -9.51 17.40
N ALA A 137 -9.22 -8.40 17.45
CA ALA A 137 -7.90 -8.48 18.07
C ALA A 137 -8.07 -8.92 19.53
N ASP A 138 -7.20 -9.81 20.02
CA ASP A 138 -7.23 -10.26 21.42
C ASP A 138 -7.10 -9.09 22.40
N PHE A 139 -6.43 -8.01 21.98
CA PHE A 139 -6.25 -6.78 22.74
C PHE A 139 -6.41 -5.54 21.85
N ASP A 140 -6.91 -4.44 22.39
CA ASP A 140 -6.80 -3.10 21.79
C ASP A 140 -5.66 -2.36 22.47
N ALA A 141 -4.65 -1.94 21.68
CA ALA A 141 -3.48 -1.25 22.16
C ALA A 141 -3.81 -0.01 22.99
N ALA A 142 -4.84 0.74 22.62
CA ALA A 142 -5.22 1.98 23.31
C ALA A 142 -5.79 1.73 24.71
N THR A 143 -6.38 0.55 24.95
CA THR A 143 -7.17 0.26 26.16
C THR A 143 -6.65 -0.89 27.01
N ALA A 144 -5.90 -1.84 26.42
CA ALA A 144 -5.50 -3.09 27.08
C ALA A 144 -4.36 -2.94 28.09
N GLY A 145 -3.64 -1.81 28.12
CA GLY A 145 -2.57 -1.59 29.09
C GLY A 145 -1.39 -2.54 28.90
N ILE A 146 -0.83 -3.08 29.99
CA ILE A 146 0.30 -4.01 29.93
C ILE A 146 -0.23 -5.44 29.77
N GLN A 147 0.20 -6.12 28.71
CA GLN A 147 -0.18 -7.50 28.42
C GLN A 147 1.06 -8.38 28.27
N THR A 148 0.94 -9.65 28.65
CA THR A 148 1.91 -10.69 28.29
C THR A 148 1.37 -11.42 27.07
N LEU A 149 2.02 -11.26 25.93
CA LEU A 149 1.56 -11.82 24.67
C LEU A 149 2.20 -13.18 24.39
N THR A 150 1.41 -14.09 23.86
CA THR A 150 1.84 -15.37 23.30
C THR A 150 1.88 -15.26 21.78
N ALA A 151 2.83 -15.93 21.11
CA ALA A 151 2.89 -15.94 19.65
C ALA A 151 1.52 -16.35 19.07
N GLY A 152 1.08 -15.66 18.02
CA GLY A 152 -0.25 -15.80 17.43
C GLY A 152 -1.32 -14.87 18.01
N GLN A 153 -1.12 -14.29 19.20
CA GLN A 153 -2.07 -13.32 19.75
C GLN A 153 -2.05 -12.01 18.98
N THR A 154 -3.21 -11.38 18.88
CA THR A 154 -3.44 -10.21 18.04
C THR A 154 -3.70 -8.96 18.85
N VAL A 155 -3.20 -7.83 18.37
CA VAL A 155 -3.39 -6.52 18.99
C VAL A 155 -3.86 -5.52 17.95
N SER A 156 -5.00 -4.89 18.20
CA SER A 156 -5.50 -3.79 17.38
C SER A 156 -4.76 -2.52 17.76
N HIS A 157 -4.20 -1.81 16.78
CA HIS A 157 -3.60 -0.49 17.01
C HIS A 157 -3.87 0.39 15.78
N ASN A 158 -4.49 1.56 16.00
CA ASN A 158 -4.84 2.53 14.94
C ASN A 158 -5.61 1.92 13.76
N GLY A 159 -6.51 0.96 14.01
CA GLY A 159 -7.32 0.33 12.96
C GLY A 159 -6.57 -0.70 12.10
N ARG A 160 -5.50 -1.29 12.64
CA ARG A 160 -4.79 -2.46 12.09
C ARG A 160 -4.75 -3.55 13.14
N ILE A 161 -4.73 -4.82 12.73
CA ILE A 161 -4.52 -5.94 13.64
C ILE A 161 -3.11 -6.49 13.44
N TYR A 162 -2.32 -6.45 14.51
CA TYR A 162 -0.97 -6.98 14.53
C TYR A 162 -0.96 -8.34 15.22
N ARG A 163 -0.48 -9.39 14.55
CA ARG A 163 -0.21 -10.69 15.16
C ARG A 163 1.19 -10.67 15.75
N TYR A 164 1.29 -10.96 17.04
CA TYR A 164 2.56 -11.11 17.72
C TYR A 164 3.23 -12.41 17.23
N ARG A 165 4.42 -12.31 16.63
CA ARG A 165 5.18 -13.45 16.08
C ARG A 165 5.91 -14.26 17.14
N GLY A 166 5.93 -13.80 18.39
CA GLY A 166 6.79 -14.38 19.42
C GLY A 166 8.20 -13.81 19.39
N PHE A 167 9.11 -14.42 20.15
CA PHE A 167 10.53 -14.04 20.15
C PHE A 167 11.25 -14.80 19.03
N VAL A 168 11.84 -14.08 18.09
CA VAL A 168 12.66 -14.63 17.01
C VAL A 168 14.14 -14.39 17.34
N ALA A 169 14.95 -15.46 17.39
CA ALA A 169 16.38 -15.36 17.64
C ALA A 169 17.11 -14.61 16.50
N ASP A 170 18.22 -13.95 16.82
CA ASP A 170 19.00 -13.20 15.80
C ASP A 170 19.66 -14.12 14.75
N TYR A 171 20.01 -15.35 15.14
CA TYR A 171 20.58 -16.36 14.27
C TYR A 171 19.98 -17.75 14.54
N ALA A 172 19.94 -18.59 13.51
CA ALA A 172 19.67 -20.02 13.67
C ALA A 172 20.98 -20.77 13.92
N ALA A 173 20.94 -21.87 14.67
CA ALA A 173 22.13 -22.66 14.97
C ALA A 173 22.77 -23.28 13.72
N GLU A 174 22.07 -23.33 12.60
CA GLU A 174 22.53 -23.82 11.31
C GLU A 174 23.31 -22.76 10.51
N ALA A 175 23.35 -21.51 10.98
CA ALA A 175 23.97 -20.38 10.28
C ALA A 175 25.52 -20.46 10.20
N GLY A 176 26.14 -21.41 10.89
CA GLY A 176 27.60 -21.59 10.86
C GLY A 176 28.32 -20.47 11.60
N LYS A 177 29.21 -19.71 10.94
CA LYS A 177 29.93 -18.60 11.58
C LYS A 177 29.23 -17.28 11.33
N VAL A 178 28.98 -16.52 12.39
CA VAL A 178 28.29 -15.23 12.35
C VAL A 178 29.00 -14.21 13.24
N LEU A 179 28.89 -12.93 12.91
CA LEU A 179 29.39 -11.85 13.76
C LEU A 179 28.42 -11.65 14.93
N LEU A 180 28.89 -11.86 16.16
CA LEU A 180 28.13 -11.68 17.39
C LEU A 180 28.74 -10.59 18.26
N HIS A 181 27.89 -9.79 18.88
CA HIS A 181 28.21 -9.03 20.08
C HIS A 181 27.47 -9.62 21.29
N LYS A 182 27.93 -9.25 22.50
CA LYS A 182 27.25 -9.62 23.74
C LYS A 182 25.77 -9.21 23.68
N GLY A 183 24.89 -10.16 23.94
CA GLY A 183 23.43 -9.98 23.91
C GLY A 183 22.72 -10.64 22.73
N ASN A 184 23.41 -10.95 21.63
CA ASN A 184 22.77 -11.63 20.49
C ASN A 184 22.23 -13.00 20.88
N THR A 185 21.19 -13.43 20.17
CA THR A 185 20.49 -14.68 20.45
C THR A 185 20.59 -15.69 19.31
N VAL A 186 20.68 -16.97 19.65
CA VAL A 186 20.69 -18.09 18.71
C VAL A 186 19.59 -19.08 19.08
N GLY A 187 18.75 -19.44 18.10
CA GLY A 187 17.78 -20.52 18.23
C GLY A 187 18.40 -21.87 17.88
N VAL A 188 18.23 -22.87 18.75
CA VAL A 188 18.72 -24.23 18.54
C VAL A 188 17.52 -25.18 18.41
N ASN A 189 17.50 -25.99 17.33
CA ASN A 189 16.43 -26.93 16.94
C ASN A 189 15.11 -26.29 16.46
N LEU A 190 15.17 -25.20 15.69
CA LEU A 190 13.99 -24.65 15.01
C LEU A 190 13.61 -25.55 13.81
N THR A 191 12.92 -26.66 14.03
CA THR A 191 12.36 -27.48 12.94
C THR A 191 10.84 -27.39 12.95
N ASP A 192 10.26 -27.13 11.78
CA ASP A 192 8.83 -26.97 11.56
C ASP A 192 8.03 -28.18 12.08
N GLU A 193 7.10 -27.91 13.03
CA GLU A 193 5.86 -28.62 13.38
C GLU A 193 5.59 -28.83 14.90
N ASP A 194 6.52 -28.55 15.82
CA ASP A 194 6.23 -28.63 17.27
C ASP A 194 7.15 -27.70 18.12
N ASP A 195 6.69 -26.48 18.40
CA ASP A 195 7.39 -25.40 19.14
C ASP A 195 7.77 -25.74 20.59
N SER A 196 7.47 -26.95 21.07
CA SER A 196 7.64 -27.34 22.47
C SER A 196 9.10 -27.60 22.90
N ASN A 197 10.04 -27.65 21.96
CA ASN A 197 11.48 -27.91 22.22
C ASN A 197 12.45 -26.84 21.71
N ASP A 198 11.94 -25.69 21.22
CA ASP A 198 12.78 -24.59 20.76
C ASP A 198 13.48 -23.92 21.95
N VAL A 199 14.82 -23.92 21.94
CA VAL A 199 15.60 -23.30 23.01
C VAL A 199 16.47 -22.19 22.43
N ILE A 200 16.32 -21.00 23.00
CA ILE A 200 17.06 -19.81 22.60
C ILE A 200 18.18 -19.58 23.59
N TYR A 201 19.37 -19.33 23.07
CA TYR A 201 20.56 -19.03 23.85
C TYR A 201 21.03 -17.61 23.55
N ARG A 202 21.34 -16.85 24.58
CA ARG A 202 21.96 -15.53 24.49
C ARG A 202 23.46 -15.66 24.60
N TYR A 203 24.18 -15.07 23.65
CA TYR A 203 25.62 -14.90 23.73
C TYR A 203 25.97 -13.89 24.82
N TRP A 204 26.67 -14.35 25.85
CA TRP A 204 27.07 -13.62 27.03
C TRP A 204 28.47 -14.05 27.49
N PRO A 205 29.53 -13.66 26.75
CA PRO A 205 30.88 -14.07 27.09
C PRO A 205 31.35 -13.46 28.42
N ALA A 206 32.27 -14.16 29.09
CA ALA A 206 32.89 -13.70 30.33
C ALA A 206 33.84 -12.52 30.08
N GLY A 207 33.30 -11.30 29.96
CA GLY A 207 34.04 -10.07 29.69
C GLY A 207 33.12 -8.88 29.42
N SER A 208 33.71 -7.68 29.27
CA SER A 208 33.01 -6.44 28.90
C SER A 208 33.14 -6.11 27.42
N ASP A 209 33.39 -7.10 26.57
CA ASP A 209 33.60 -6.89 25.15
C ASP A 209 32.24 -6.68 24.48
N ASN A 210 32.03 -5.44 24.01
CA ASN A 210 30.88 -5.05 23.19
C ASN A 210 31.23 -5.08 21.69
N ASP A 211 32.43 -5.52 21.33
CA ASP A 211 32.90 -5.57 19.95
C ASP A 211 32.35 -6.82 19.24
N GLU A 212 32.01 -6.68 17.96
CA GLU A 212 31.54 -7.79 17.12
C GLU A 212 32.67 -8.81 16.88
N GLN A 213 32.43 -10.08 17.18
CA GLN A 213 33.37 -11.19 16.98
C GLN A 213 32.74 -12.27 16.11
N GLU A 214 33.51 -12.85 15.19
CA GLU A 214 33.05 -13.99 14.39
C GLU A 214 33.03 -15.25 15.25
N ILE A 215 31.84 -15.74 15.57
CA ILE A 215 31.59 -16.91 16.42
C ILE A 215 30.82 -17.96 15.63
N ASP A 216 31.20 -19.22 15.79
CA ASP A 216 30.46 -20.37 15.25
C ASP A 216 29.20 -20.60 16.10
N VAL A 217 28.02 -20.48 15.52
CA VAL A 217 26.74 -20.66 16.21
C VAL A 217 26.13 -22.05 15.99
N SER A 218 26.93 -23.02 15.52
CA SER A 218 26.50 -24.43 15.45
C SER A 218 25.87 -24.90 16.76
N ALA A 219 24.81 -25.70 16.67
CA ALA A 219 24.08 -26.23 17.84
C ALA A 219 25.03 -26.86 18.87
N SER A 220 26.05 -27.59 18.42
CA SER A 220 27.08 -28.15 19.30
C SER A 220 27.88 -27.11 20.08
N ASN A 221 28.18 -25.95 19.46
CA ASN A 221 28.94 -24.89 20.11
C ASN A 221 28.07 -24.09 21.07
N VAL A 222 26.84 -23.78 20.68
CA VAL A 222 25.87 -23.04 21.51
C VAL A 222 25.48 -23.84 22.75
N LEU A 223 25.27 -25.14 22.61
CA LEU A 223 24.86 -26.02 23.72
C LEU A 223 26.00 -26.35 24.70
N SER A 224 27.27 -26.23 24.29
CA SER A 224 28.43 -26.61 25.11
C SER A 224 29.32 -25.45 25.55
N GLY A 225 29.18 -24.28 24.92
CA GLY A 225 29.98 -23.10 25.19
C GLY A 225 29.55 -22.38 26.47
N SER A 226 30.52 -21.99 27.31
CA SER A 226 30.27 -21.24 28.55
C SER A 226 29.80 -19.80 28.34
N ASP A 227 29.94 -19.30 27.11
CA ASP A 227 29.54 -17.96 26.71
C ASP A 227 28.07 -17.90 26.29
N TRP A 228 27.31 -18.99 26.42
CA TRP A 228 25.91 -19.06 26.02
C TRP A 228 25.02 -19.29 27.23
N VAL A 229 24.06 -18.40 27.42
CA VAL A 229 23.09 -18.46 28.52
C VAL A 229 21.72 -18.79 27.95
N PRO A 230 21.07 -19.89 28.37
CA PRO A 230 19.71 -20.19 27.91
C PRO A 230 18.78 -19.06 28.35
N VAL A 231 17.98 -18.56 27.41
CA VAL A 231 16.95 -17.55 27.69
C VAL A 231 15.71 -18.30 28.16
N PRO A 232 15.28 -18.15 29.43
CA PRO A 232 14.09 -18.84 29.90
C PRO A 232 12.85 -18.36 29.14
N THR A 233 11.88 -19.24 28.92
CA THR A 233 10.60 -18.93 28.27
C THR A 233 9.84 -17.77 28.93
N SER A 234 10.00 -17.59 30.24
CA SER A 234 9.46 -16.43 30.96
C SER A 234 10.12 -15.10 30.60
N GLU A 235 11.37 -15.09 30.14
CA GLU A 235 12.05 -13.90 29.61
C GLU A 235 11.73 -13.67 28.14
N LEU A 236 11.58 -14.73 27.32
CA LEU A 236 11.15 -14.62 25.91
C LEU A 236 9.81 -13.89 25.77
N ASN A 237 8.87 -14.14 26.69
CA ASN A 237 7.56 -13.47 26.72
C ASN A 237 7.59 -12.04 27.32
N ARG A 238 8.72 -11.62 27.91
CA ARG A 238 8.86 -10.30 28.56
C ARG A 238 9.79 -9.34 27.81
N MET A 239 10.61 -9.86 26.89
CA MET A 239 11.70 -9.08 26.28
C MET A 239 11.26 -8.05 25.25
N ASN A 240 9.97 -8.02 24.90
CA ASN A 240 9.47 -7.21 23.81
C ASN A 240 8.68 -5.96 24.24
N LEU A 241 8.83 -5.56 25.49
CA LEU A 241 8.27 -4.31 26.02
C LEU A 241 9.37 -3.54 26.78
N GLY A 242 10.49 -3.25 26.11
CA GLY A 242 11.56 -2.39 26.62
C GLY A 242 12.43 -2.99 27.73
N ASP A 243 13.62 -2.42 27.92
CA ASP A 243 14.56 -2.79 28.98
C ASP A 243 13.88 -2.95 30.34
N ALA A 244 14.36 -3.90 31.15
CA ALA A 244 13.88 -4.24 32.48
C ALA A 244 13.75 -3.00 33.39
N GLY A 245 12.59 -2.35 33.33
CA GLY A 245 12.33 -1.06 33.99
C GLY A 245 11.28 -0.19 33.30
N GLN A 246 11.02 -0.39 32.00
CA GLN A 246 9.94 0.30 31.28
C GLN A 246 8.77 -0.68 31.10
N GLN A 247 7.71 -0.52 31.90
CA GLN A 247 6.48 -1.27 31.67
C GLN A 247 5.74 -0.64 30.48
N ASN A 248 6.15 -0.96 29.25
CA ASN A 248 5.49 -0.44 28.07
C ASN A 248 4.11 -1.10 27.94
N THR A 249 3.07 -0.28 28.02
CA THR A 249 1.71 -0.68 27.67
C THR A 249 1.64 -0.93 26.16
N LEU A 250 0.70 -1.75 25.70
CA LEU A 250 0.45 -1.94 24.27
C LEU A 250 0.23 -0.61 23.51
N ALA A 251 -0.24 0.46 24.20
CA ALA A 251 -0.43 1.79 23.62
C ALA A 251 0.85 2.48 23.12
N VAL A 252 2.03 2.10 23.64
CA VAL A 252 3.33 2.68 23.29
C VAL A 252 4.28 1.66 22.65
N THR A 253 3.75 0.47 22.33
CA THR A 253 4.50 -0.57 21.62
C THR A 253 4.82 -0.12 20.20
N ASP A 254 6.05 -0.38 19.76
CA ASP A 254 6.43 -0.21 18.36
C ASP A 254 5.96 -1.41 17.53
N PHE A 255 4.75 -1.30 17.00
CA PHE A 255 4.18 -2.30 16.08
C PHE A 255 4.87 -2.32 14.71
N ALA A 256 5.83 -1.43 14.42
CA ALA A 256 6.66 -1.49 13.22
C ALA A 256 7.82 -2.49 13.36
N ASN A 257 8.05 -3.06 14.56
CA ASN A 257 9.08 -4.08 14.75
C ASN A 257 8.64 -5.43 14.16
N THR A 258 9.02 -5.68 12.91
CA THR A 258 8.64 -6.88 12.15
C THR A 258 9.25 -8.19 12.66
N LYS A 259 10.25 -8.14 13.55
CA LYS A 259 10.72 -9.33 14.27
C LYS A 259 9.65 -9.88 15.21
N LEU A 260 8.74 -9.02 15.65
CA LEU A 260 7.79 -9.30 16.73
C LEU A 260 6.34 -9.21 16.30
N TRP A 261 6.06 -8.48 15.23
CA TRP A 261 4.72 -8.16 14.78
C TRP A 261 4.61 -8.36 13.27
N GLU A 262 3.58 -9.08 12.85
CA GLU A 262 3.11 -9.08 11.46
C GLU A 262 1.70 -8.50 11.41
N LEU A 263 1.25 -8.00 10.27
CA LEU A 263 -0.17 -7.68 10.13
C LEU A 263 -0.96 -8.97 9.95
N ALA A 264 -2.00 -9.12 10.74
CA ALA A 264 -2.82 -10.32 10.83
C ALA A 264 -3.96 -10.38 9.80
N ASP A 265 -4.24 -9.23 9.17
CA ASP A 265 -5.46 -8.90 8.41
C ASP A 265 -5.15 -8.48 6.97
N SER A 266 -3.91 -8.67 6.48
CA SER A 266 -3.51 -8.28 5.13
C SER A 266 -3.70 -9.42 4.13
N THR A 267 -4.37 -9.15 3.01
CA THR A 267 -4.41 -10.05 1.85
C THR A 267 -3.04 -10.08 1.16
N ILE A 268 -2.37 -8.92 1.10
CA ILE A 268 -0.98 -8.81 0.63
C ILE A 268 -0.17 -7.98 1.63
N SER A 269 0.85 -8.58 2.22
CA SER A 269 1.94 -7.92 2.95
C SER A 269 3.21 -7.97 2.09
N ALA A 270 3.75 -6.82 1.72
CA ALA A 270 4.92 -6.74 0.85
C ALA A 270 5.97 -5.75 1.37
N ARG A 271 7.21 -6.23 1.54
CA ARG A 271 8.34 -5.43 1.99
C ARG A 271 9.47 -5.53 0.97
N SER A 272 9.90 -4.39 0.42
CA SER A 272 10.99 -4.30 -0.55
C SER A 272 12.05 -3.32 -0.06
N ALA A 273 13.27 -3.81 0.15
CA ALA A 273 14.37 -3.02 0.69
C ALA A 273 15.63 -3.12 -0.18
N ALA A 274 16.24 -1.98 -0.50
CA ALA A 274 17.50 -1.93 -1.23
C ALA A 274 18.51 -1.01 -0.54
N ALA A 275 19.73 -1.48 -0.34
CA ALA A 275 20.83 -0.68 0.20
C ALA A 275 22.08 -0.80 -0.67
N SER A 276 22.77 0.32 -0.87
CA SER A 276 24.05 0.35 -1.56
C SER A 276 25.03 1.29 -0.87
N MET A 277 26.29 0.86 -0.75
CA MET A 277 27.38 1.69 -0.24
C MET A 277 28.61 1.54 -1.13
N ALA A 278 29.18 2.66 -1.57
CA ALA A 278 30.44 2.69 -2.31
C ALA A 278 31.43 3.63 -1.61
N ALA A 279 32.62 3.12 -1.29
CA ALA A 279 33.70 3.91 -0.71
C ALA A 279 34.97 3.73 -1.53
N SER A 280 35.61 4.83 -1.93
CA SER A 280 36.89 4.76 -2.62
C SER A 280 37.91 5.73 -2.06
N PHE A 281 39.16 5.26 -2.00
CA PHE A 281 40.31 5.98 -1.49
C PHE A 281 41.45 5.88 -2.51
N GLY A 282 41.69 6.96 -3.24
CA GLY A 282 42.78 7.08 -4.21
C GLY A 282 43.83 8.09 -3.77
N GLY A 283 45.12 7.80 -3.96
CA GLY A 283 46.17 8.79 -3.67
C GLY A 283 46.11 10.02 -4.60
N GLN A 284 45.52 9.89 -5.79
CA GLN A 284 45.19 11.02 -6.68
C GLN A 284 43.67 11.16 -6.83
N THR A 285 42.97 10.10 -7.24
CA THR A 285 41.54 10.18 -7.58
C THR A 285 40.73 9.12 -6.84
N GLY A 286 39.71 9.53 -6.09
CA GLY A 286 38.71 8.64 -5.49
C GLY A 286 37.35 8.82 -6.16
N LEU A 287 36.86 7.78 -6.82
CA LEU A 287 35.54 7.72 -7.47
C LEU A 287 34.62 6.72 -6.76
N ALA A 288 33.52 7.18 -6.21
CA ALA A 288 32.49 6.31 -5.63
C ALA A 288 31.13 6.58 -6.26
N VAL A 289 30.46 5.52 -6.71
CA VAL A 289 29.09 5.58 -7.23
C VAL A 289 28.24 4.52 -6.54
N SER A 290 27.10 4.92 -5.99
CA SER A 290 26.14 4.02 -5.33
C SER A 290 24.73 4.22 -5.89
N GLY A 291 23.97 3.14 -6.03
CA GLY A 291 22.58 3.17 -6.45
C GLY A 291 21.76 2.11 -5.73
N ALA A 292 20.68 2.53 -5.08
CA ALA A 292 19.71 1.63 -4.46
C ALA A 292 18.32 1.87 -5.06
N GLY A 293 17.66 0.81 -5.51
CA GLY A 293 16.32 0.86 -6.08
C GLY A 293 15.42 -0.23 -5.47
N ALA A 294 14.32 0.15 -4.85
CA ALA A 294 13.33 -0.78 -4.33
C ALA A 294 11.96 -0.54 -4.98
N VAL A 295 11.32 -1.61 -5.43
CA VAL A 295 9.99 -1.60 -6.06
C VAL A 295 9.10 -2.62 -5.37
N SER A 296 7.87 -2.23 -5.07
CA SER A 296 6.80 -3.15 -4.69
C SER A 296 5.56 -2.85 -5.53
N ARG A 297 5.00 -3.87 -6.18
CA ARG A 297 3.71 -3.76 -6.88
C ARG A 297 2.77 -4.81 -6.32
N ASN A 298 1.63 -4.38 -5.80
CA ASN A 298 0.64 -5.25 -5.17
C ASN A 298 -0.72 -5.02 -5.82
N VAL A 299 -1.35 -6.09 -6.28
CA VAL A 299 -2.64 -6.02 -6.97
C VAL A 299 -3.60 -7.04 -6.36
N ILE A 300 -4.75 -6.58 -5.90
CA ILE A 300 -5.87 -7.43 -5.47
C ILE A 300 -7.01 -7.25 -6.45
N LEU A 301 -7.42 -8.34 -7.09
CA LEU A 301 -8.52 -8.40 -8.05
C LEU A 301 -9.63 -9.29 -7.50
N THR A 302 -10.83 -8.75 -7.26
CA THR A 302 -11.82 -9.49 -6.46
C THR A 302 -13.25 -9.33 -6.97
N THR A 303 -13.99 -10.44 -6.98
CA THR A 303 -15.45 -10.51 -7.12
C THR A 303 -16.04 -11.39 -6.01
N SER A 304 -17.04 -10.89 -5.28
CA SER A 304 -17.77 -11.62 -4.24
C SER A 304 -19.27 -11.47 -4.48
N ASN A 305 -19.95 -12.56 -4.85
CA ASN A 305 -21.35 -12.53 -5.27
C ASN A 305 -22.20 -13.55 -4.51
N ALA A 306 -23.22 -13.06 -3.81
CA ALA A 306 -24.31 -13.85 -3.25
C ALA A 306 -25.58 -13.56 -4.06
N LEU A 307 -26.12 -14.58 -4.74
CA LEU A 307 -27.27 -14.37 -5.62
C LEU A 307 -28.34 -15.46 -5.58
N ILE A 308 -29.59 -15.03 -5.71
CA ILE A 308 -30.75 -15.88 -6.03
C ILE A 308 -31.29 -15.43 -7.38
N ASP A 309 -31.40 -16.35 -8.34
CA ASP A 309 -31.86 -16.01 -9.68
C ASP A 309 -32.86 -17.05 -10.21
N SER A 310 -33.92 -16.58 -10.87
CA SER A 310 -34.91 -17.43 -11.55
C SER A 310 -35.39 -18.59 -10.67
N SER A 311 -35.77 -18.31 -9.43
CA SER A 311 -36.09 -19.32 -8.40
C SER A 311 -37.36 -18.98 -7.61
N THR A 312 -37.96 -19.97 -6.98
CA THR A 312 -39.05 -19.82 -5.99
C THR A 312 -38.59 -20.38 -4.65
N ILE A 313 -38.38 -19.49 -3.68
CA ILE A 313 -37.79 -19.81 -2.37
C ILE A 313 -38.83 -19.58 -1.26
N ALA A 314 -38.98 -20.54 -0.36
CA ALA A 314 -39.75 -20.38 0.87
C ALA A 314 -38.91 -20.74 2.12
N GLY A 315 -39.03 -19.94 3.18
CA GLY A 315 -38.28 -20.12 4.43
C GLY A 315 -38.79 -19.27 5.60
N ILE A 316 -38.13 -19.35 6.75
CA ILE A 316 -38.30 -18.39 7.84
C ILE A 316 -37.59 -17.10 7.47
N ASN A 317 -36.27 -17.05 7.61
CA ASN A 317 -35.46 -15.93 7.15
C ASN A 317 -34.77 -16.30 5.85
N ILE A 318 -34.67 -15.34 4.94
CA ILE A 318 -33.94 -15.47 3.69
C ILE A 318 -32.88 -14.38 3.67
N ASP A 319 -31.63 -14.79 3.66
CA ASP A 319 -30.48 -13.94 3.97
C ASP A 319 -29.41 -14.10 2.90
N LEU A 320 -29.01 -12.99 2.29
CA LEU A 320 -27.96 -12.94 1.27
C LEU A 320 -26.86 -11.99 1.75
N ASP A 321 -25.71 -12.54 2.09
CA ASP A 321 -24.54 -11.79 2.54
C ASP A 321 -23.42 -11.88 1.50
N SER A 322 -22.91 -10.74 1.07
CA SER A 322 -21.67 -10.65 0.31
C SER A 322 -20.68 -9.71 1.00
N SER A 323 -19.52 -10.24 1.38
CA SER A 323 -18.42 -9.46 1.95
C SER A 323 -17.16 -9.52 1.11
N ASN A 324 -16.39 -8.43 1.14
CA ASN A 324 -15.02 -8.36 0.65
C ASN A 324 -14.18 -7.42 1.51
N THR A 325 -13.28 -7.99 2.30
CA THR A 325 -12.22 -7.26 3.00
C THR A 325 -10.90 -7.48 2.25
N SER A 326 -10.42 -6.43 1.59
CA SER A 326 -9.18 -6.45 0.82
C SER A 326 -8.17 -5.48 1.40
N VAL A 327 -7.01 -5.97 1.83
CA VAL A 327 -6.00 -5.15 2.51
C VAL A 327 -4.62 -5.35 1.88
N ILE A 328 -4.01 -4.25 1.45
CA ILE A 328 -2.61 -4.19 0.98
C ILE A 328 -1.77 -3.42 1.98
N THR A 329 -0.70 -4.04 2.46
CA THR A 329 0.36 -3.36 3.23
C THR A 329 1.67 -3.39 2.44
N ALA A 330 2.18 -2.22 2.07
CA ALA A 330 3.39 -2.08 1.28
C ALA A 330 4.42 -1.21 1.99
N THR A 331 5.61 -1.76 2.25
CA THR A 331 6.76 -1.02 2.78
C THR A 331 7.93 -1.09 1.80
N VAL A 332 8.37 0.05 1.30
CA VAL A 332 9.45 0.15 0.32
C VAL A 332 10.51 1.12 0.82
N VAL A 333 11.75 0.63 0.99
CA VAL A 333 12.85 1.42 1.54
C VAL A 333 14.08 1.32 0.64
N SER A 334 14.68 2.46 0.28
CA SER A 334 15.98 2.49 -0.39
C SER A 334 16.99 3.40 0.29
N ALA A 335 18.25 3.00 0.31
CA ALA A 335 19.34 3.80 0.87
C ALA A 335 20.63 3.66 0.05
N ALA A 336 21.22 4.78 -0.38
CA ALA A 336 22.49 4.80 -1.12
C ALA A 336 23.52 5.74 -0.49
N ILE A 337 24.75 5.27 -0.32
CA ILE A 337 25.87 6.07 0.21
C ILE A 337 27.09 5.97 -0.71
N ALA A 338 27.63 7.11 -1.14
CA ALA A 338 28.87 7.18 -1.90
C ALA A 338 29.91 8.08 -1.22
N VAL A 339 31.11 7.57 -0.99
CA VAL A 339 32.24 8.31 -0.41
C VAL A 339 33.45 8.22 -1.34
N GLY A 340 33.77 9.31 -2.04
CA GLY A 340 34.93 9.39 -2.93
C GLY A 340 36.02 10.30 -2.36
N ALA A 341 37.11 9.71 -1.89
CA ALA A 341 38.25 10.45 -1.33
C ALA A 341 39.50 10.32 -2.22
N GLY A 342 40.02 11.43 -2.71
CA GLY A 342 41.23 11.49 -3.54
C GLY A 342 42.23 12.55 -3.09
N GLY A 343 43.53 12.31 -3.25
CA GLY A 343 44.55 13.34 -2.94
C GLY A 343 44.47 14.57 -3.87
N THR A 344 44.00 14.40 -5.10
CA THR A 344 43.77 15.45 -6.09
C THR A 344 42.27 15.65 -6.36
N GLY A 345 41.53 14.57 -6.59
CA GLY A 345 40.12 14.62 -6.98
C GLY A 345 39.25 13.62 -6.23
N GLY A 346 38.21 14.08 -5.55
CA GLY A 346 37.17 13.24 -4.97
C GLY A 346 35.88 13.36 -5.77
N PHE A 347 35.23 12.23 -6.04
CA PHE A 347 33.91 12.17 -6.66
C PHE A 347 33.02 11.15 -5.94
N GLY A 348 31.86 11.61 -5.47
CA GLY A 348 30.84 10.77 -4.86
C GLY A 348 29.50 10.99 -5.56
N ALA A 349 28.85 9.93 -6.02
CA ALA A 349 27.51 10.00 -6.57
C ALA A 349 26.61 8.91 -5.98
N SER A 350 25.43 9.29 -5.49
CA SER A 350 24.47 8.36 -4.90
C SER A 350 23.04 8.59 -5.41
N ILE A 351 22.29 7.50 -5.62
CA ILE A 351 20.87 7.56 -5.98
C ILE A 351 20.09 6.54 -5.16
N GLY A 352 19.05 6.99 -4.45
CA GLY A 352 18.05 6.13 -3.79
C GLY A 352 16.70 6.29 -4.48
N LEU A 353 16.08 5.18 -4.90
CA LEU A 353 14.75 5.16 -5.52
C LEU A 353 13.85 4.14 -4.83
N ALA A 354 12.65 4.56 -4.45
CA ALA A 354 11.64 3.68 -3.86
C ALA A 354 10.28 3.91 -4.54
N ILE A 355 9.64 2.83 -5.01
CA ILE A 355 8.36 2.88 -5.73
C ILE A 355 7.42 1.83 -5.14
N ALA A 356 6.21 2.25 -4.77
CA ALA A 356 5.11 1.36 -4.42
C ALA A 356 3.89 1.66 -5.30
N ASP A 357 3.38 0.62 -5.98
CA ASP A 357 2.15 0.66 -6.77
C ASP A 357 1.15 -0.36 -6.20
N ASN A 358 0.07 0.12 -5.59
CA ASN A 358 -0.94 -0.72 -4.92
C ASN A 358 -2.32 -0.50 -5.54
N VAL A 359 -2.99 -1.59 -5.91
CA VAL A 359 -4.30 -1.56 -6.59
C VAL A 359 -5.25 -2.58 -5.98
N ILE A 360 -6.46 -2.15 -5.65
CA ILE A 360 -7.62 -3.01 -5.36
C ILE A 360 -8.68 -2.69 -6.42
N ALA A 361 -9.03 -3.67 -7.27
CA ALA A 361 -9.87 -3.46 -8.45
C ALA A 361 -10.55 -4.77 -8.94
N GLY A 362 -11.23 -4.72 -10.09
CA GLY A 362 -11.84 -5.90 -10.73
C GLY A 362 -10.97 -6.54 -11.81
N ASN A 363 -9.94 -5.84 -12.31
CA ASN A 363 -9.04 -6.36 -13.33
C ASN A 363 -7.61 -5.79 -13.26
N GLU A 364 -6.68 -6.43 -13.98
CA GLU A 364 -5.24 -6.09 -13.96
C GLU A 364 -4.91 -4.66 -14.40
N ASN A 365 -5.77 -4.03 -15.21
CA ASN A 365 -5.59 -2.66 -15.70
C ASN A 365 -6.23 -1.60 -14.78
N ALA A 366 -6.87 -2.03 -13.69
CA ALA A 366 -7.68 -1.17 -12.85
C ALA A 366 -8.67 -0.33 -13.66
N THR A 367 -9.23 -0.88 -14.75
CA THR A 367 -10.36 -0.25 -15.48
C THR A 367 -11.68 -0.68 -14.86
N ASP A 368 -11.74 -1.90 -14.34
CA ASP A 368 -12.94 -2.48 -13.76
C ASP A 368 -12.88 -2.38 -12.24
N SER A 369 -14.04 -2.35 -11.61
CA SER A 369 -14.18 -2.25 -10.16
C SER A 369 -14.21 -3.65 -9.55
N ALA A 370 -13.65 -3.82 -8.35
CA ALA A 370 -13.93 -5.01 -7.55
C ALA A 370 -15.45 -5.08 -7.31
N GLU A 371 -16.05 -6.25 -7.43
CA GLU A 371 -17.51 -6.41 -7.28
C GLU A 371 -17.84 -7.06 -5.94
N VAL A 372 -18.82 -6.49 -5.24
CA VAL A 372 -19.45 -7.07 -4.06
C VAL A 372 -20.95 -6.98 -4.26
N LEU A 373 -21.60 -8.12 -4.47
CA LEU A 373 -22.99 -8.18 -4.91
C LEU A 373 -23.82 -9.11 -4.02
N ALA A 374 -24.88 -8.58 -3.43
CA ALA A 374 -26.00 -9.36 -2.89
C ALA A 374 -27.23 -9.10 -3.78
N SER A 375 -27.78 -10.11 -4.44
CA SER A 375 -28.91 -9.85 -5.36
C SER A 375 -29.95 -10.95 -5.46
N ILE A 376 -31.20 -10.53 -5.63
CA ILE A 376 -32.31 -11.39 -6.04
C ILE A 376 -32.77 -10.93 -7.41
N ARG A 377 -32.81 -11.84 -8.38
CA ARG A 377 -33.22 -11.55 -9.76
C ARG A 377 -34.34 -12.48 -10.21
N ASN A 378 -35.38 -11.93 -10.81
CA ASN A 378 -36.48 -12.69 -11.43
C ASN A 378 -36.95 -13.88 -10.56
N SER A 379 -37.07 -13.67 -9.24
CA SER A 379 -37.34 -14.76 -8.28
C SER A 379 -38.48 -14.40 -7.36
N SER A 380 -39.28 -15.41 -7.01
CA SER A 380 -40.35 -15.28 -6.02
C SER A 380 -39.86 -15.73 -4.65
N ILE A 381 -40.12 -14.93 -3.62
CA ILE A 381 -39.57 -15.10 -2.28
C ILE A 381 -40.71 -15.13 -1.27
N HIS A 382 -40.77 -16.15 -0.44
CA HIS A 382 -41.77 -16.31 0.62
C HIS A 382 -41.08 -16.55 1.97
N ALA A 383 -40.64 -15.47 2.62
CA ALA A 383 -40.13 -15.48 3.98
C ALA A 383 -41.28 -15.26 4.99
N THR A 384 -41.35 -16.09 6.04
CA THR A 384 -42.26 -15.83 7.18
C THR A 384 -41.64 -14.92 8.25
N GLY A 385 -40.30 -14.78 8.21
CA GLY A 385 -39.47 -13.83 8.93
C GLY A 385 -38.83 -12.83 7.97
N HIS A 386 -37.57 -12.47 8.21
CA HIS A 386 -36.88 -11.37 7.53
C HIS A 386 -36.37 -11.75 6.13
N LEU A 387 -36.35 -10.78 5.21
CA LEU A 387 -35.60 -10.84 3.96
C LEU A 387 -34.48 -9.80 3.99
N THR A 388 -33.23 -10.25 3.99
CA THR A 388 -32.05 -9.38 4.09
C THR A 388 -31.09 -9.61 2.94
N LEU A 389 -30.61 -8.51 2.36
CA LEU A 389 -29.57 -8.49 1.35
C LEU A 389 -28.50 -7.49 1.78
N ASP A 390 -27.31 -7.98 2.10
CA ASP A 390 -26.21 -7.18 2.62
C ASP A 390 -24.97 -7.33 1.73
N ALA A 391 -24.49 -6.22 1.18
CA ALA A 391 -23.24 -6.15 0.43
C ALA A 391 -22.25 -5.21 1.12
N VAL A 392 -21.12 -5.74 1.59
CA VAL A 392 -20.15 -5.00 2.40
C VAL A 392 -18.74 -5.08 1.82
N SER A 393 -18.16 -3.93 1.52
CA SER A 393 -16.76 -3.79 1.06
C SER A 393 -15.94 -3.01 2.07
N SER A 394 -14.80 -3.56 2.45
CA SER A 394 -13.78 -2.91 3.28
C SER A 394 -12.42 -2.99 2.58
N ALA A 395 -12.08 -1.94 1.83
CA ALA A 395 -10.85 -1.90 1.04
C ALA A 395 -9.83 -0.94 1.65
N LYS A 396 -8.64 -1.46 1.99
CA LYS A 396 -7.59 -0.69 2.67
C LYS A 396 -6.23 -0.81 1.97
N ILE A 397 -5.56 0.32 1.80
CA ILE A 397 -4.15 0.36 1.36
C ILE A 397 -3.32 1.15 2.37
N ASP A 398 -2.31 0.48 2.91
CA ASP A 398 -1.31 1.03 3.83
C ASP A 398 0.05 1.05 3.12
N SER A 399 0.57 2.23 2.78
CA SER A 399 1.78 2.38 1.94
C SER A 399 2.82 3.28 2.59
N VAL A 400 4.03 2.76 2.80
CA VAL A 400 5.19 3.50 3.33
C VAL A 400 6.35 3.39 2.36
N VAL A 401 6.76 4.50 1.76
CA VAL A 401 7.80 4.55 0.73
C VAL A 401 8.87 5.57 1.12
N LEU A 402 10.08 5.09 1.38
CA LEU A 402 11.20 5.90 1.86
C LEU A 402 12.44 5.72 0.96
N ALA A 403 13.08 6.82 0.60
CA ALA A 403 14.35 6.80 -0.14
C ALA A 403 15.37 7.77 0.49
N GLY A 404 16.59 7.29 0.69
CA GLY A 404 17.71 8.05 1.23
C GLY A 404 18.94 7.98 0.32
N SER A 405 19.65 9.10 0.19
CA SER A 405 20.85 9.18 -0.64
C SER A 405 21.86 10.15 -0.05
N VAL A 406 23.09 9.69 0.16
CA VAL A 406 24.20 10.48 0.72
C VAL A 406 25.44 10.36 -0.15
N ALA A 407 25.92 11.49 -0.68
CA ALA A 407 27.17 11.56 -1.42
C ALA A 407 28.17 12.48 -0.71
N VAL A 408 29.39 11.98 -0.49
CA VAL A 408 30.50 12.72 0.08
C VAL A 408 31.70 12.60 -0.86
N ALA A 409 32.33 13.72 -1.16
CA ALA A 409 33.51 13.76 -2.01
C ALA A 409 34.58 14.66 -1.37
N VAL A 410 35.80 14.13 -1.21
CA VAL A 410 36.94 14.86 -0.62
C VAL A 410 38.11 14.84 -1.60
N GLY A 411 38.61 16.02 -2.00
CA GLY A 411 39.72 16.11 -2.97
C GLY A 411 40.68 17.27 -2.70
N GLY A 412 42.00 17.08 -2.89
CA GLY A 412 42.97 18.18 -2.72
C GLY A 412 42.75 19.33 -3.71
N THR A 413 42.49 19.04 -4.97
CA THR A 413 42.13 20.06 -5.97
C THR A 413 40.61 20.21 -6.08
N GLY A 414 39.86 19.12 -6.17
CA GLY A 414 38.42 19.16 -6.43
C GLY A 414 37.64 18.08 -5.70
N GLY A 415 36.54 18.43 -5.01
CA GLY A 415 35.58 17.47 -4.48
C GLY A 415 34.19 17.67 -5.09
N VAL A 416 33.63 16.68 -5.77
CA VAL A 416 32.29 16.78 -6.39
C VAL A 416 31.37 15.70 -5.85
N ALA A 417 30.28 16.11 -5.21
CA ALA A 417 29.26 15.22 -4.66
C ALA A 417 27.89 15.44 -5.33
N ILE A 418 27.22 14.36 -5.73
CA ILE A 418 25.89 14.39 -6.33
C ILE A 418 25.00 13.37 -5.63
N SER A 419 23.87 13.80 -5.06
CA SER A 419 22.89 12.89 -4.46
C SER A 419 21.49 13.11 -5.04
N GLY A 420 20.78 12.00 -5.26
CA GLY A 420 19.38 11.99 -5.67
C GLY A 420 18.57 11.01 -4.83
N ALA A 421 17.39 11.42 -4.36
CA ALA A 421 16.41 10.53 -3.73
C ALA A 421 15.03 10.72 -4.38
N GLY A 422 14.40 9.62 -4.77
CA GLY A 422 13.09 9.61 -5.44
C GLY A 422 12.12 8.63 -4.79
N VAL A 423 10.92 9.10 -4.50
CA VAL A 423 9.82 8.30 -3.93
C VAL A 423 8.56 8.46 -4.77
N GLN A 424 7.91 7.33 -5.08
CA GLN A 424 6.56 7.27 -5.62
C GLN A 424 5.71 6.28 -4.82
N ALA A 425 4.58 6.74 -4.29
CA ALA A 425 3.54 5.91 -3.69
C ALA A 425 2.24 6.11 -4.48
N LYS A 426 1.83 5.12 -5.27
CA LYS A 426 0.59 5.16 -6.04
C LYS A 426 -0.38 4.12 -5.49
N ASN A 427 -1.53 4.57 -5.01
CA ASN A 427 -2.53 3.72 -4.37
C ASN A 427 -3.90 3.97 -5.00
N SER A 428 -4.58 2.90 -5.43
CA SER A 428 -5.89 3.00 -6.07
C SER A 428 -6.85 1.95 -5.53
N VAL A 429 -8.02 2.39 -5.09
CA VAL A 429 -9.16 1.55 -4.71
C VAL A 429 -10.33 1.85 -5.64
N ARG A 430 -10.90 0.79 -6.23
CA ARG A 430 -12.11 0.88 -7.04
C ARG A 430 -13.04 -0.29 -6.76
N THR A 431 -14.17 -0.02 -6.10
CA THR A 431 -15.16 -1.01 -5.71
C THR A 431 -16.54 -0.68 -6.27
N ASN A 432 -17.34 -1.71 -6.50
CA ASN A 432 -18.73 -1.64 -6.91
C ASN A 432 -19.55 -2.55 -5.99
N VAL A 433 -20.22 -1.94 -5.03
CA VAL A 433 -20.95 -2.60 -3.95
C VAL A 433 -22.44 -2.44 -4.20
N LYS A 434 -23.15 -3.56 -4.36
CA LYS A 434 -24.55 -3.55 -4.76
C LYS A 434 -25.38 -4.56 -3.97
N ALA A 435 -26.50 -4.08 -3.43
CA ALA A 435 -27.53 -4.92 -2.84
C ALA A 435 -28.86 -4.63 -3.54
N PHE A 436 -29.53 -5.62 -4.15
CA PHE A 436 -30.80 -5.31 -4.83
C PHE A 436 -31.73 -6.47 -5.09
N ILE A 437 -33.00 -6.12 -5.31
CA ILE A 437 -34.04 -6.97 -5.89
C ILE A 437 -34.38 -6.44 -7.28
N ASP A 438 -34.30 -7.28 -8.31
CA ASP A 438 -34.60 -6.94 -9.70
C ASP A 438 -35.52 -7.99 -10.34
N GLY A 439 -36.81 -7.67 -10.45
CA GLY A 439 -37.84 -8.60 -10.92
C GLY A 439 -38.32 -9.59 -9.86
N ASP A 440 -39.48 -10.20 -10.10
CA ASP A 440 -40.20 -11.01 -9.12
C ASP A 440 -40.47 -12.47 -9.57
N GLY A 441 -40.01 -12.83 -10.78
CA GLY A 441 -40.12 -14.18 -11.34
C GLY A 441 -41.51 -14.56 -11.84
N VAL A 442 -42.47 -13.63 -11.80
CA VAL A 442 -43.84 -13.84 -12.24
C VAL A 442 -44.06 -13.17 -13.59
N THR A 443 -44.86 -13.79 -14.48
CA THR A 443 -45.22 -13.19 -15.78
C THR A 443 -46.68 -12.77 -15.79
N GLY A 444 -46.92 -11.45 -15.84
CA GLY A 444 -48.26 -10.84 -15.88
C GLY A 444 -48.75 -10.40 -14.49
N PRO A 445 -49.82 -9.59 -14.41
CA PRO A 445 -50.35 -9.10 -13.14
C PRO A 445 -50.97 -10.26 -12.34
N ALA A 446 -50.15 -10.94 -11.54
CA ALA A 446 -50.61 -11.93 -10.60
C ALA A 446 -51.20 -11.23 -9.38
N ALA A 447 -52.39 -11.65 -8.97
CA ALA A 447 -53.09 -11.11 -7.81
C ALA A 447 -52.48 -11.54 -6.44
N ALA A 448 -51.26 -12.09 -6.44
CA ALA A 448 -50.55 -12.58 -5.25
C ALA A 448 -49.15 -11.96 -5.19
N ALA A 449 -48.75 -11.50 -4.01
CA ALA A 449 -47.41 -10.98 -3.75
C ALA A 449 -46.34 -12.01 -4.12
N ALA A 450 -45.46 -11.63 -5.04
CA ALA A 450 -44.37 -12.48 -5.51
C ALA A 450 -43.18 -12.46 -4.55
N ILE A 451 -43.02 -11.38 -3.78
CA ILE A 451 -42.06 -11.25 -2.70
C ILE A 451 -42.84 -10.95 -1.41
N ARG A 452 -42.70 -11.80 -0.40
CA ARG A 452 -43.33 -11.67 0.92
C ARG A 452 -42.29 -11.91 2.01
N ALA A 453 -42.24 -11.04 3.00
CA ALA A 453 -41.39 -11.16 4.18
C ALA A 453 -42.07 -10.52 5.39
N ALA A 454 -41.59 -10.72 6.62
CA ALA A 454 -42.03 -9.96 7.78
C ALA A 454 -41.61 -8.49 7.66
N ASP A 455 -40.36 -8.26 7.23
CA ASP A 455 -39.77 -6.99 6.81
C ASP A 455 -38.65 -7.28 5.80
N VAL A 456 -38.22 -6.24 5.08
CA VAL A 456 -37.20 -6.33 4.03
C VAL A 456 -36.11 -5.30 4.31
N GLY A 457 -34.86 -5.75 4.34
CA GLY A 457 -33.67 -4.90 4.43
C GLY A 457 -32.75 -5.12 3.24
N ILE A 458 -32.33 -4.04 2.58
CA ILE A 458 -31.41 -4.07 1.44
C ILE A 458 -30.31 -3.04 1.70
N HIS A 459 -29.13 -3.51 2.09
CA HIS A 459 -28.05 -2.65 2.54
C HIS A 459 -26.78 -2.85 1.72
N SER A 460 -26.20 -1.75 1.23
CA SER A 460 -24.88 -1.73 0.62
C SER A 460 -23.98 -0.79 1.40
N ARG A 461 -22.80 -1.26 1.79
CA ARG A 461 -21.82 -0.50 2.57
C ARG A 461 -20.44 -0.62 1.95
N ASP A 462 -19.81 0.53 1.71
CA ASP A 462 -18.42 0.63 1.34
C ASP A 462 -17.67 1.47 2.37
N ASP A 463 -16.58 0.93 2.92
CA ASP A 463 -15.62 1.68 3.74
C ASP A 463 -14.23 1.51 3.13
N SER A 464 -13.78 2.54 2.41
CA SER A 464 -12.51 2.52 1.71
C SER A 464 -11.51 3.50 2.32
N ARG A 465 -10.27 3.04 2.55
CA ARG A 465 -9.21 3.84 3.16
C ARG A 465 -7.87 3.69 2.46
N ILE A 466 -7.16 4.81 2.30
CA ILE A 466 -5.76 4.83 1.87
C ILE A 466 -4.94 5.65 2.88
N ASP A 467 -3.94 5.03 3.49
CA ASP A 467 -2.91 5.70 4.28
C ASP A 467 -1.57 5.63 3.52
N ALA A 468 -1.02 6.79 3.14
CA ALA A 468 0.17 6.88 2.29
C ALA A 468 1.24 7.78 2.88
N ILE A 469 2.43 7.23 3.12
CA ILE A 469 3.61 7.93 3.59
C ILE A 469 4.70 7.88 2.53
N GLY A 470 5.17 9.05 2.08
CA GLY A 470 6.29 9.18 1.14
C GLY A 470 7.40 10.05 1.72
N GLY A 471 8.65 9.57 1.74
CA GLY A 471 9.78 10.29 2.35
C GLY A 471 11.06 10.22 1.53
N ALA A 472 11.55 11.35 1.02
CA ALA A 472 12.81 11.42 0.28
C ALA A 472 13.88 12.28 0.99
N LEU A 473 15.09 11.75 1.12
CA LEU A 473 16.24 12.45 1.72
C LEU A 473 17.45 12.41 0.78
N ALA A 474 17.97 13.57 0.39
CA ALA A 474 19.20 13.69 -0.39
C ALA A 474 20.22 14.61 0.29
N ILE A 475 21.46 14.14 0.48
CA ILE A 475 22.55 14.90 1.08
C ILE A 475 23.80 14.80 0.20
N ALA A 476 24.36 15.94 -0.21
CA ALA A 476 25.62 16.00 -0.96
C ALA A 476 26.64 16.92 -0.27
N ALA A 477 27.87 16.43 -0.08
CA ALA A 477 28.98 17.21 0.47
C ALA A 477 30.23 17.08 -0.42
N GLY A 478 30.48 18.09 -1.26
CA GLY A 478 31.64 18.16 -2.12
C GLY A 478 32.69 19.11 -1.55
N LEU A 479 33.81 18.56 -1.08
CA LEU A 479 34.84 19.26 -0.33
C LEU A 479 36.19 19.18 -1.04
N GLY A 480 36.81 20.31 -1.35
CA GLY A 480 38.20 20.31 -1.82
C GLY A 480 38.99 21.58 -1.54
N VAL A 481 40.32 21.53 -1.65
CA VAL A 481 41.17 22.69 -1.30
C VAL A 481 41.14 23.75 -2.40
N ALA A 482 41.15 23.39 -3.69
CA ALA A 482 40.96 24.40 -4.74
C ALA A 482 39.47 24.64 -5.03
N GLY A 483 38.64 23.60 -5.11
CA GLY A 483 37.20 23.74 -5.26
C GLY A 483 36.36 22.58 -4.77
N GLY A 484 35.11 22.87 -4.42
CA GLY A 484 34.10 21.89 -4.00
C GLY A 484 32.75 22.16 -4.67
N GLY A 485 32.09 21.10 -5.14
CA GLY A 485 30.80 21.15 -5.82
C GLY A 485 29.83 20.13 -5.23
N ALA A 486 28.62 20.56 -4.88
CA ALA A 486 27.57 19.70 -4.40
C ALA A 486 26.23 19.94 -5.11
N LEU A 487 25.57 18.86 -5.50
CA LEU A 487 24.19 18.86 -5.99
C LEU A 487 23.37 17.82 -5.22
N SER A 488 22.26 18.23 -4.62
CA SER A 488 21.33 17.31 -3.95
C SER A 488 19.90 17.51 -4.46
N VAL A 489 19.20 16.43 -4.79
CA VAL A 489 17.79 16.49 -5.21
C VAL A 489 16.98 15.43 -4.49
N GLY A 490 15.98 15.84 -3.72
CA GLY A 490 14.99 14.95 -3.13
C GLY A 490 13.62 15.18 -3.77
N VAL A 491 12.92 14.12 -4.16
CA VAL A 491 11.55 14.20 -4.67
C VAL A 491 10.72 13.08 -4.06
N ALA A 492 9.57 13.42 -3.47
CA ALA A 492 8.59 12.46 -2.99
C ALA A 492 7.21 12.79 -3.56
N VAL A 493 6.53 11.77 -4.11
CA VAL A 493 5.20 11.89 -4.70
C VAL A 493 4.30 10.80 -4.13
N ALA A 494 3.09 11.18 -3.71
CA ALA A 494 2.00 10.25 -3.41
C ALA A 494 0.78 10.56 -4.28
N GLU A 495 0.19 9.52 -4.86
CA GLU A 495 -1.01 9.58 -5.69
C GLU A 495 -2.02 8.57 -5.17
N ASN A 496 -3.10 9.05 -4.58
CA ASN A 496 -4.10 8.21 -3.94
C ASN A 496 -5.46 8.46 -4.58
N ARG A 497 -6.16 7.37 -4.92
CA ARG A 497 -7.48 7.44 -5.54
C ARG A 497 -8.44 6.42 -4.96
N ILE A 498 -9.62 6.89 -4.57
CA ILE A 498 -10.77 6.06 -4.22
C ILE A 498 -11.90 6.39 -5.20
N THR A 499 -12.47 5.38 -5.87
CA THR A 499 -13.56 5.56 -6.83
C THR A 499 -14.52 4.41 -6.69
N ASN A 500 -15.58 4.61 -5.92
CA ASN A 500 -16.49 3.52 -5.60
C ASN A 500 -17.92 3.80 -6.07
N ILE A 501 -18.67 2.76 -6.35
CA ILE A 501 -20.11 2.81 -6.59
C ILE A 501 -20.77 1.99 -5.50
N THR A 502 -21.73 2.56 -4.79
CA THR A 502 -22.51 1.89 -3.74
C THR A 502 -23.98 2.08 -4.04
N GLU A 503 -24.70 1.01 -4.37
CA GLU A 503 -26.10 1.09 -4.80
C GLU A 503 -26.98 0.05 -4.09
N SER A 504 -28.08 0.51 -3.49
CA SER A 504 -29.15 -0.34 -2.96
C SER A 504 -30.45 -0.04 -3.67
N TYR A 505 -31.18 -1.04 -4.16
CA TYR A 505 -32.44 -0.75 -4.85
C TYR A 505 -33.42 -1.91 -4.98
N VAL A 506 -34.66 -1.56 -5.29
CA VAL A 506 -35.68 -2.47 -5.82
C VAL A 506 -36.10 -2.00 -7.22
N SER A 507 -36.05 -2.89 -8.21
CA SER A 507 -36.50 -2.60 -9.57
C SER A 507 -37.36 -3.73 -10.12
N GLY A 508 -38.30 -3.40 -11.01
CA GLY A 508 -39.04 -4.40 -11.80
C GLY A 508 -39.96 -5.34 -11.01
N VAL A 509 -40.30 -5.03 -9.75
CA VAL A 509 -41.23 -5.87 -8.95
C VAL A 509 -42.68 -5.47 -9.23
N ASP A 510 -43.24 -5.97 -10.35
CA ASP A 510 -44.52 -5.50 -10.89
C ASP A 510 -45.77 -6.22 -10.36
N SER A 511 -45.64 -7.34 -9.63
CA SER A 511 -46.76 -7.99 -8.92
C SER A 511 -47.04 -7.31 -7.58
N VAL A 512 -46.14 -7.48 -6.59
CA VAL A 512 -46.07 -6.76 -5.30
C VAL A 512 -44.89 -7.33 -4.47
N LEU A 513 -44.18 -6.45 -3.76
CA LEU A 513 -43.40 -6.77 -2.57
C LEU A 513 -44.24 -6.44 -1.33
N GLU A 514 -44.57 -7.42 -0.50
CA GLU A 514 -45.45 -7.28 0.67
C GLU A 514 -44.71 -7.58 1.97
N THR A 515 -44.73 -6.66 2.93
CA THR A 515 -44.33 -6.94 4.31
C THR A 515 -45.54 -7.46 5.11
N THR A 516 -45.35 -8.52 5.89
CA THR A 516 -46.43 -9.24 6.58
C THR A 516 -46.32 -9.18 8.11
N GLY A 517 -45.20 -8.68 8.63
CA GLY A 517 -45.00 -8.45 10.06
C GLY A 517 -45.77 -7.22 10.53
N ALA A 518 -46.24 -7.23 11.77
CA ALA A 518 -46.86 -6.03 12.37
C ALA A 518 -45.80 -4.93 12.52
N GLY A 519 -45.95 -3.83 11.79
CA GLY A 519 -44.95 -2.78 11.63
C GLY A 519 -43.78 -3.15 10.71
N GLY A 520 -43.94 -4.17 9.86
CA GLY A 520 -42.93 -4.64 8.92
C GLY A 520 -42.51 -3.54 7.95
N ALA A 521 -41.24 -3.14 7.98
CA ALA A 521 -40.71 -2.07 7.17
C ALA A 521 -40.01 -2.59 5.90
N VAL A 522 -39.83 -1.69 4.94
CA VAL A 522 -38.89 -1.85 3.83
C VAL A 522 -37.79 -0.83 4.02
N ASP A 523 -36.57 -1.29 4.22
CA ASP A 523 -35.39 -0.48 4.47
C ASP A 523 -34.38 -0.66 3.32
N ILE A 524 -34.00 0.43 2.66
CA ILE A 524 -33.07 0.42 1.52
C ILE A 524 -31.96 1.43 1.79
N ASP A 525 -30.81 0.92 2.21
CA ASP A 525 -29.67 1.73 2.65
C ASP A 525 -28.46 1.58 1.75
N ALA A 526 -27.91 2.69 1.27
CA ALA A 526 -26.62 2.74 0.61
C ALA A 526 -25.68 3.70 1.36
N THR A 527 -24.60 3.18 1.92
CA THR A 527 -23.61 3.96 2.70
C THR A 527 -22.22 3.86 2.09
N SER A 528 -21.64 4.99 1.69
CA SER A 528 -20.26 5.04 1.16
C SER A 528 -19.35 5.94 1.97
N GLY A 529 -18.33 5.33 2.57
CA GLY A 529 -17.18 5.96 3.19
C GLY A 529 -16.00 6.11 2.22
N GLY A 530 -15.15 7.08 2.48
CA GLY A 530 -13.87 7.22 1.78
C GLY A 530 -12.92 8.10 2.56
N ASN A 531 -11.78 7.56 2.98
CA ASN A 531 -10.75 8.30 3.70
C ASN A 531 -9.38 8.19 3.02
N ILE A 532 -8.71 9.33 2.83
CA ILE A 532 -7.31 9.36 2.40
C ILE A 532 -6.50 10.17 3.40
N ASP A 533 -5.49 9.55 4.02
CA ASP A 533 -4.43 10.23 4.76
C ASP A 533 -3.11 10.13 3.97
N ALA A 534 -2.57 11.28 3.56
CA ALA A 534 -1.36 11.34 2.75
C ALA A 534 -0.31 12.27 3.36
N THR A 535 0.81 11.72 3.82
CA THR A 535 1.94 12.48 4.34
C THR A 535 3.15 12.30 3.44
N VAL A 536 3.59 13.39 2.79
CA VAL A 536 4.73 13.39 1.87
C VAL A 536 5.78 14.40 2.31
N ALA A 537 7.00 13.94 2.55
CA ALA A 537 8.11 14.77 2.97
C ALA A 537 9.32 14.60 2.06
N SER A 538 9.99 15.70 1.76
CA SER A 538 11.25 15.73 1.02
C SER A 538 12.24 16.68 1.70
N LEU A 539 13.48 16.23 1.84
CA LEU A 539 14.59 17.02 2.38
C LEU A 539 15.82 16.89 1.48
N SER A 540 16.46 18.04 1.21
CA SER A 540 17.66 18.12 0.39
C SER A 540 18.71 19.05 1.00
N LEU A 541 19.95 18.58 1.15
CA LEU A 541 21.06 19.36 1.70
C LEU A 541 22.31 19.26 0.82
N ALA A 542 22.83 20.40 0.36
CA ALA A 542 24.07 20.47 -0.40
C ALA A 542 25.12 21.35 0.30
N ILE A 543 26.36 20.86 0.41
CA ILE A 543 27.51 21.61 0.93
C ILE A 543 28.66 21.52 -0.07
N GLY A 544 28.99 22.65 -0.70
CA GLY A 544 30.12 22.79 -1.62
C GLY A 544 31.22 23.59 -0.95
N GLY A 545 32.26 22.94 -0.43
CA GLY A 545 33.37 23.57 0.26
C GLY A 545 34.64 23.59 -0.57
N GLY A 546 35.17 24.78 -0.87
CA GLY A 546 36.38 25.02 -1.65
C GLY A 546 37.29 26.05 -0.99
N GLY A 547 38.61 25.98 -1.15
CA GLY A 547 39.49 27.10 -0.79
C GLY A 547 39.37 28.27 -1.77
N ALA A 548 39.19 28.00 -3.08
CA ALA A 548 38.88 29.05 -4.06
C ALA A 548 37.39 29.09 -4.39
N VAL A 549 36.77 27.99 -4.83
CA VAL A 549 35.38 27.98 -5.30
C VAL A 549 34.55 26.91 -4.61
N GLY A 550 33.45 27.29 -3.96
CA GLY A 550 32.46 26.38 -3.39
C GLY A 550 31.11 26.57 -4.04
N LEU A 551 30.56 25.53 -4.68
CA LEU A 551 29.26 25.55 -5.35
C LEU A 551 28.33 24.53 -4.71
N ALA A 552 27.15 24.95 -4.30
CA ALA A 552 26.13 24.09 -3.74
C ALA A 552 24.76 24.40 -4.34
N PHE A 553 24.09 23.36 -4.83
CA PHE A 553 22.73 23.45 -5.36
C PHE A 553 21.87 22.38 -4.71
N SER A 554 20.70 22.74 -4.19
CA SER A 554 19.75 21.76 -3.67
C SER A 554 18.31 21.99 -4.15
N GLY A 555 17.64 20.89 -4.47
CA GLY A 555 16.24 20.86 -4.86
C GLY A 555 15.46 19.88 -3.97
N SER A 556 14.30 20.29 -3.49
CA SER A 556 13.35 19.41 -2.81
C SER A 556 11.96 19.58 -3.40
N GLY A 557 11.28 18.47 -3.66
CA GLY A 557 9.91 18.41 -4.15
C GLY A 557 9.08 17.42 -3.34
N ALA A 558 7.92 17.84 -2.84
CA ALA A 558 6.93 16.98 -2.20
C ALA A 558 5.56 17.23 -2.83
N ALA A 559 4.93 16.21 -3.39
CA ALA A 559 3.61 16.32 -4.00
C ALA A 559 2.67 15.21 -3.53
N ALA A 560 1.47 15.56 -3.12
CA ALA A 560 0.40 14.62 -2.79
C ALA A 560 -0.83 14.94 -3.65
N ARG A 561 -1.37 13.94 -4.33
CA ARG A 561 -2.62 14.04 -5.10
C ARG A 561 -3.60 13.01 -4.60
N ASN A 562 -4.75 13.47 -4.11
CA ASN A 562 -5.75 12.64 -3.48
C ASN A 562 -7.11 12.89 -4.15
N ILE A 563 -7.75 11.84 -4.66
CA ILE A 563 -9.03 11.91 -5.35
C ILE A 563 -10.00 10.91 -4.70
N ILE A 564 -11.15 11.38 -4.23
CA ILE A 564 -12.28 10.54 -3.83
C ILE A 564 -13.48 10.85 -4.71
N SER A 565 -13.91 9.88 -5.51
CA SER A 565 -15.00 10.03 -6.47
C SER A 565 -16.02 8.90 -6.37
N ASN A 566 -16.67 8.77 -5.20
CA ASN A 566 -17.70 7.75 -5.00
C ASN A 566 -19.09 8.23 -5.42
N ARG A 567 -19.95 7.30 -5.85
CA ARG A 567 -21.36 7.49 -6.15
C ARG A 567 -22.20 6.59 -5.23
N THR A 568 -23.24 7.15 -4.62
CA THR A 568 -24.08 6.43 -3.64
C THR A 568 -25.55 6.65 -3.98
N ASN A 569 -26.32 5.58 -4.18
CA ASN A 569 -27.72 5.65 -4.57
C ASN A 569 -28.57 4.63 -3.79
N ALA A 570 -29.73 5.07 -3.29
CA ALA A 570 -30.80 4.21 -2.80
C ALA A 570 -32.09 4.58 -3.57
N PHE A 571 -32.78 3.61 -4.20
CA PHE A 571 -33.97 3.91 -5.01
C PHE A 571 -34.93 2.72 -5.21
N ILE A 572 -36.17 3.03 -5.57
CA ILE A 572 -37.16 2.07 -6.11
C ILE A 572 -37.53 2.53 -7.53
N SER A 573 -37.49 1.63 -8.52
CA SER A 573 -37.70 1.95 -9.94
C SER A 573 -38.52 0.91 -10.72
N ASP A 574 -38.69 1.16 -12.03
CA ASP A 574 -39.29 0.26 -13.02
C ASP A 574 -40.66 -0.32 -12.63
N ASN A 575 -41.58 0.56 -12.22
CA ASN A 575 -42.96 0.23 -11.81
C ASN A 575 -43.07 -0.77 -10.66
N SER A 576 -42.07 -0.83 -9.78
CA SER A 576 -42.13 -1.67 -8.59
C SER A 576 -43.31 -1.26 -7.67
N ILE A 577 -44.07 -2.25 -7.20
CA ILE A 577 -45.19 -2.06 -6.27
C ILE A 577 -44.78 -2.57 -4.89
N ILE A 578 -44.74 -1.68 -3.91
CA ILE A 578 -44.36 -1.99 -2.52
C ILE A 578 -45.59 -1.79 -1.61
N ASP A 579 -45.95 -2.82 -0.85
CA ASP A 579 -46.99 -2.80 0.19
C ASP A 579 -46.37 -3.10 1.55
N ALA A 580 -46.07 -2.05 2.31
CA ALA A 580 -45.45 -2.15 3.62
C ALA A 580 -46.46 -1.83 4.75
N ASP A 581 -46.48 -2.63 5.81
CA ASP A 581 -47.29 -2.35 7.01
C ASP A 581 -46.64 -1.26 7.88
N GLY A 582 -45.30 -1.21 7.86
CA GLY A 582 -44.45 -0.20 8.47
C GLY A 582 -43.97 0.88 7.49
N ASN A 583 -42.81 1.46 7.79
CA ASN A 583 -42.22 2.51 6.94
C ASN A 583 -41.56 1.92 5.70
N ILE A 584 -41.53 2.70 4.63
CA ILE A 584 -40.63 2.49 3.49
C ILE A 584 -39.54 3.57 3.62
N ASP A 585 -38.33 3.17 4.00
CA ASP A 585 -37.18 4.04 4.21
C ASP A 585 -36.12 3.84 3.12
N LEU A 586 -35.55 4.94 2.66
CA LEU A 586 -34.54 4.95 1.60
C LEU A 586 -33.47 5.97 1.96
N ASP A 587 -32.32 5.49 2.40
CA ASP A 587 -31.20 6.36 2.78
C ASP A 587 -29.98 6.12 1.90
N ALA A 588 -29.47 7.21 1.33
CA ALA A 588 -28.20 7.23 0.61
C ALA A 588 -27.25 8.20 1.32
N SER A 589 -26.26 7.66 2.02
CA SER A 589 -25.32 8.44 2.83
C SER A 589 -23.89 8.35 2.27
N SER A 590 -23.20 9.48 2.21
CA SER A 590 -21.80 9.50 1.78
C SER A 590 -20.98 10.42 2.67
N ASN A 591 -19.92 9.87 3.27
CA ASN A 591 -18.97 10.60 4.09
C ASN A 591 -17.55 10.42 3.54
N LYS A 592 -16.87 11.52 3.24
CA LYS A 592 -15.58 11.52 2.55
C LYS A 592 -14.62 12.50 3.22
N GLN A 593 -13.40 12.06 3.50
CA GLN A 593 -12.37 12.87 4.12
C GLN A 593 -11.03 12.69 3.40
N ILE A 594 -10.29 13.78 3.25
CA ILE A 594 -8.91 13.77 2.78
C ILE A 594 -8.09 14.66 3.71
N ASP A 595 -7.10 14.06 4.36
CA ASP A 595 -6.05 14.75 5.09
C ASP A 595 -4.73 14.59 4.32
N ALA A 596 -4.09 15.72 4.00
CA ALA A 596 -2.86 15.69 3.21
C ALA A 596 -1.84 16.70 3.73
N THR A 597 -0.67 16.19 4.10
CA THR A 597 0.46 16.98 4.57
C THR A 597 1.61 16.86 3.59
N THR A 598 2.13 17.99 3.09
CA THR A 598 3.32 18.02 2.22
C THR A 598 4.39 18.93 2.80
N ILE A 599 5.62 18.42 2.89
CA ILE A 599 6.76 19.14 3.46
C ILE A 599 7.92 19.04 2.47
N ALA A 600 8.44 20.16 2.01
CA ALA A 600 9.64 20.22 1.19
C ALA A 600 10.63 21.21 1.81
N ALA A 601 11.83 20.75 2.12
CA ALA A 601 12.88 21.56 2.71
C ALA A 601 14.17 21.39 1.92
N SER A 602 14.84 22.50 1.61
CA SER A 602 16.13 22.48 0.95
C SER A 602 17.09 23.54 1.47
N ALA A 603 18.35 23.15 1.66
CA ALA A 603 19.41 24.03 2.08
C ALA A 603 20.67 23.79 1.22
N ALA A 604 21.37 24.86 0.87
CA ALA A 604 22.60 24.80 0.09
C ALA A 604 23.63 25.80 0.65
N ALA A 605 24.85 25.33 0.91
CA ALA A 605 25.95 26.15 1.40
C ALA A 605 27.18 26.03 0.50
N GLY A 606 27.47 27.07 -0.27
CA GLY A 606 28.71 27.21 -1.03
C GLY A 606 29.74 28.02 -0.24
N VAL A 607 30.90 27.44 0.05
CA VAL A 607 31.99 28.08 0.80
C VAL A 607 33.22 28.15 -0.09
N GLY A 608 33.69 29.35 -0.45
CA GLY A 608 34.89 29.53 -1.26
C GLY A 608 35.52 30.91 -1.11
N GLY A 609 36.85 30.98 -1.10
CA GLY A 609 37.59 32.24 -0.91
C GLY A 609 37.51 33.22 -2.08
N ALA A 610 37.30 32.71 -3.30
CA ALA A 610 37.01 33.51 -4.49
C ALA A 610 35.51 33.56 -4.79
N ALA A 611 34.79 32.44 -4.64
CA ALA A 611 33.35 32.36 -4.82
C ALA A 611 32.72 31.26 -3.95
N GLY A 612 31.68 31.60 -3.20
CA GLY A 612 30.83 30.65 -2.47
C GLY A 612 29.38 30.83 -2.91
N ILE A 613 28.86 29.95 -3.76
CA ILE A 613 27.50 30.03 -4.32
C ILE A 613 26.68 28.89 -3.73
N GLY A 614 25.66 29.23 -2.95
CA GLY A 614 24.63 28.30 -2.48
C GLY A 614 23.28 28.73 -3.03
N ALA A 615 22.57 27.85 -3.73
CA ALA A 615 21.20 28.09 -4.17
C ALA A 615 20.32 26.87 -3.87
N SER A 616 19.13 27.12 -3.31
CA SER A 616 18.18 26.05 -3.00
C SER A 616 16.75 26.38 -3.42
N ILE A 617 16.00 25.36 -3.80
CA ILE A 617 14.57 25.44 -4.15
C ILE A 617 13.84 24.31 -3.41
N GLY A 618 12.72 24.63 -2.75
CA GLY A 618 11.85 23.67 -2.08
C GLY A 618 10.41 23.91 -2.54
N VAL A 619 9.72 22.86 -2.97
CA VAL A 619 8.33 22.95 -3.44
C VAL A 619 7.48 21.86 -2.80
N ALA A 620 6.42 22.26 -2.10
CA ALA A 620 5.43 21.37 -1.51
C ALA A 620 4.05 21.64 -2.12
N LEU A 621 3.33 20.59 -2.52
CA LEU A 621 2.03 20.70 -3.18
C LEU A 621 1.09 19.56 -2.77
N ALA A 622 0.00 19.89 -2.07
CA ALA A 622 -1.11 18.98 -1.85
C ALA A 622 -2.30 19.36 -2.76
N ARG A 623 -2.88 18.37 -3.45
CA ARG A 623 -4.07 18.51 -4.29
C ARG A 623 -5.11 17.47 -3.85
N ASN A 624 -6.22 17.95 -3.30
CA ASN A 624 -7.28 17.11 -2.75
C ASN A 624 -8.58 17.38 -3.51
N PHE A 625 -9.21 16.31 -4.00
CA PHE A 625 -10.43 16.39 -4.79
C PHE A 625 -11.46 15.42 -4.24
N ILE A 626 -12.64 15.93 -3.88
CA ILE A 626 -13.79 15.14 -3.45
C ILE A 626 -14.93 15.40 -4.42
N GLY A 627 -15.48 14.35 -5.03
CA GLY A 627 -16.56 14.43 -6.01
C GLY A 627 -16.16 15.04 -7.35
N TRP A 628 -14.86 15.17 -7.62
CA TRP A 628 -14.34 15.75 -8.86
C TRP A 628 -13.09 15.01 -9.32
N ASP A 629 -13.00 14.75 -10.62
CA ASP A 629 -11.85 14.11 -11.24
C ASP A 629 -11.23 15.05 -12.29
N PRO A 630 -10.04 15.61 -12.04
CA PRO A 630 -9.43 16.55 -12.95
C PRO A 630 -8.93 15.90 -14.26
N SER A 631 -8.84 14.57 -14.34
CA SER A 631 -8.37 13.85 -15.54
C SER A 631 -9.35 13.89 -16.73
N THR A 632 -10.61 14.25 -16.50
CA THR A 632 -11.67 14.14 -17.53
C THR A 632 -11.87 15.40 -18.38
N THR A 633 -10.92 16.34 -18.39
CA THR A 633 -11.11 17.64 -19.06
C THR A 633 -10.20 17.86 -20.25
N SER A 634 -10.82 18.28 -21.35
CA SER A 634 -10.12 18.60 -22.59
C SER A 634 -9.39 19.95 -22.53
N SER A 635 -8.19 19.97 -23.11
CA SER A 635 -7.46 21.17 -23.51
C SER A 635 -7.47 21.32 -25.03
N ASP A 636 -7.34 22.55 -25.53
CA ASP A 636 -7.14 22.82 -26.96
C ASP A 636 -5.68 22.63 -27.36
N TYR A 637 -4.75 22.98 -26.45
CA TYR A 637 -3.31 22.97 -26.66
C TYR A 637 -2.56 22.42 -25.44
N ASP A 638 -1.27 22.19 -25.60
CA ASP A 638 -0.34 21.92 -24.50
C ASP A 638 0.75 22.99 -24.42
N SER A 639 1.32 23.20 -23.23
CA SER A 639 2.25 24.31 -22.96
C SER A 639 3.60 24.16 -23.65
N THR A 640 3.88 23.05 -24.36
CA THR A 640 5.11 22.91 -25.15
C THR A 640 4.97 23.43 -26.58
N GLN A 641 3.74 23.75 -27.00
CA GLN A 641 3.45 24.10 -28.39
C GLN A 641 3.72 25.58 -28.70
N SER A 642 3.99 25.84 -29.99
CA SER A 642 3.89 27.17 -30.58
C SER A 642 2.70 27.19 -31.54
N ILE A 643 1.75 28.09 -31.30
CA ILE A 643 0.47 28.17 -32.01
C ILE A 643 0.37 29.47 -32.83
N GLY A 644 -0.40 29.48 -33.92
CA GLY A 644 -0.46 30.63 -34.84
C GLY A 644 -1.31 31.81 -34.35
N SER A 645 -2.18 31.58 -33.36
CA SER A 645 -2.95 32.58 -32.65
C SER A 645 -3.46 32.00 -31.33
N LEU A 646 -3.74 32.85 -30.34
CA LEU A 646 -4.35 32.47 -29.07
C LEU A 646 -5.59 33.33 -28.83
N GLU A 647 -6.76 32.70 -28.96
CA GLU A 647 -8.06 33.36 -28.74
C GLU A 647 -8.54 33.18 -27.30
N LYS A 648 -9.37 34.13 -26.84
CA LYS A 648 -10.04 34.03 -25.54
C LYS A 648 -10.92 32.77 -25.47
N GLY A 649 -10.85 32.05 -24.36
CA GLY A 649 -11.56 30.79 -24.14
C GLY A 649 -10.75 29.55 -24.53
N LYS A 650 -9.57 29.69 -25.15
CA LYS A 650 -8.70 28.56 -25.47
C LYS A 650 -7.99 28.02 -24.24
N ARG A 651 -7.97 26.69 -24.14
CA ARG A 651 -7.42 25.96 -23.00
C ARG A 651 -6.06 25.36 -23.30
N VAL A 652 -5.12 25.58 -22.40
CA VAL A 652 -3.76 25.06 -22.48
C VAL A 652 -3.49 24.20 -21.27
N GLN A 653 -3.08 22.95 -21.51
CA GLN A 653 -2.59 22.07 -20.46
C GLN A 653 -1.09 22.30 -20.24
N ILE A 654 -0.68 22.53 -19.00
CA ILE A 654 0.72 22.59 -18.62
C ILE A 654 1.33 21.21 -18.77
N ARG A 655 2.53 21.16 -19.36
CA ARG A 655 3.41 19.99 -19.45
C ARG A 655 4.73 20.27 -18.74
N GLY A 656 5.18 19.35 -17.89
CA GLY A 656 6.39 19.45 -17.06
C GLY A 656 6.28 20.31 -15.79
N GLY A 657 7.05 19.92 -14.76
CA GLY A 657 7.14 20.63 -13.48
C GLY A 657 5.97 20.36 -12.51
N VAL A 658 5.95 21.05 -11.37
CA VAL A 658 4.98 20.82 -10.28
C VAL A 658 3.52 21.19 -10.63
N ARG A 659 3.33 21.91 -11.74
CA ARG A 659 2.02 22.31 -12.29
C ARG A 659 1.60 21.48 -13.48
N ASP A 660 2.39 20.48 -13.86
CA ASP A 660 2.06 19.65 -15.02
C ASP A 660 0.67 19.02 -14.84
N GLY A 661 -0.03 19.00 -15.96
CA GLY A 661 -1.44 18.73 -16.11
C GLY A 661 -2.39 19.89 -15.82
N ASP A 662 -2.01 20.98 -15.15
CA ASP A 662 -2.92 22.12 -14.92
C ASP A 662 -3.47 22.64 -16.26
N VAL A 663 -4.78 22.85 -16.37
CA VAL A 663 -5.42 23.42 -17.57
C VAL A 663 -5.80 24.86 -17.30
N TYR A 664 -5.25 25.77 -18.08
CA TYR A 664 -5.54 27.20 -18.03
C TYR A 664 -6.34 27.63 -19.25
N GLU A 665 -7.41 28.40 -19.05
CA GLU A 665 -8.14 29.08 -20.10
C GLU A 665 -7.60 30.49 -20.26
N TYR A 666 -7.27 30.84 -21.49
CA TYR A 666 -6.86 32.18 -21.83
C TYR A 666 -8.05 33.13 -21.74
N ILE A 667 -7.96 34.12 -20.85
CA ILE A 667 -9.00 35.14 -20.62
C ILE A 667 -8.63 36.53 -21.12
N GLY A 668 -7.38 36.70 -21.56
CA GLY A 668 -6.84 37.93 -22.13
C GLY A 668 -7.36 38.25 -23.53
N ASP A 669 -6.85 39.35 -24.09
CA ASP A 669 -7.18 39.78 -25.46
C ASP A 669 -6.56 38.86 -26.50
N ALA A 670 -7.26 38.61 -27.60
CA ALA A 670 -6.81 37.68 -28.63
C ALA A 670 -5.44 38.07 -29.22
N ILE A 671 -4.52 37.11 -29.27
CA ILE A 671 -3.20 37.26 -29.86
C ILE A 671 -3.24 36.68 -31.27
N ASN A 672 -3.12 37.52 -32.30
CA ASN A 672 -3.23 37.13 -33.71
C ASN A 672 -1.85 36.97 -34.38
N GLU A 673 -0.90 36.41 -33.63
CA GLU A 673 0.45 36.11 -34.08
C GLU A 673 0.94 34.82 -33.42
N THR A 674 2.10 34.32 -33.86
CA THR A 674 2.67 33.10 -33.30
C THR A 674 2.93 33.25 -31.80
N VAL A 675 2.24 32.45 -30.99
CA VAL A 675 2.42 32.39 -29.54
C VAL A 675 3.20 31.15 -29.17
N ASN A 676 4.35 31.32 -28.52
CA ASN A 676 5.05 30.22 -27.86
C ASN A 676 4.45 30.02 -26.47
N LEU A 677 3.69 28.94 -26.28
CA LEU A 677 3.03 28.63 -25.01
C LEU A 677 4.03 28.28 -23.91
N ALA A 678 5.22 27.78 -24.25
CA ALA A 678 6.26 27.48 -23.26
C ALA A 678 6.88 28.74 -22.63
N ALA A 679 6.70 29.89 -23.28
CA ALA A 679 7.18 31.18 -22.79
C ALA A 679 6.07 32.01 -22.10
N GLN A 680 4.84 31.48 -22.02
CA GLN A 680 3.74 32.16 -21.37
C GLN A 680 3.85 32.06 -19.84
N ASP A 681 3.47 33.15 -19.15
CA ASP A 681 3.33 33.15 -17.71
C ASP A 681 1.90 32.75 -17.31
N PHE A 682 1.69 31.46 -17.08
CA PHE A 682 0.42 30.93 -16.58
C PHE A 682 0.11 31.32 -15.13
N GLY A 683 1.02 32.00 -14.42
CA GLY A 683 0.76 32.66 -13.15
C GLY A 683 0.07 34.03 -13.29
N ASN A 684 0.04 34.60 -14.50
CA ASN A 684 -0.60 35.88 -14.75
C ASN A 684 -2.13 35.75 -14.77
N ILE A 685 -2.76 36.11 -13.65
CA ILE A 685 -4.21 36.03 -13.44
C ILE A 685 -5.04 36.98 -14.33
N ASP A 686 -4.42 37.96 -14.97
CA ASP A 686 -5.11 38.86 -15.91
C ASP A 686 -5.21 38.25 -17.32
N ALA A 687 -4.33 37.31 -17.64
CA ALA A 687 -4.26 36.63 -18.95
C ALA A 687 -4.79 35.20 -18.90
N TRP A 688 -4.63 34.51 -17.78
CA TRP A 688 -4.94 33.09 -17.64
C TRP A 688 -5.82 32.83 -16.43
N LYS A 689 -6.90 32.09 -16.67
CA LYS A 689 -7.77 31.55 -15.62
C LYS A 689 -7.49 30.07 -15.49
N LEU A 690 -7.05 29.64 -14.32
CA LEU A 690 -6.95 28.21 -14.02
C LEU A 690 -8.35 27.59 -14.08
N ILE A 691 -8.57 26.70 -15.05
CA ILE A 691 -9.82 25.95 -15.18
C ILE A 691 -9.74 24.68 -14.36
N ILE A 692 -8.60 23.96 -14.44
CA ILE A 692 -8.39 22.69 -13.75
C ILE A 692 -6.95 22.55 -13.28
N ARG A 693 -6.77 21.86 -12.15
CA ARG A 693 -5.46 21.34 -11.73
C ARG A 693 -5.35 19.86 -12.07
N SER A 694 -5.02 19.51 -13.31
CA SER A 694 -4.83 18.10 -13.73
C SER A 694 -3.36 17.68 -13.57
N ASP A 695 -3.09 16.39 -13.77
CA ASP A 695 -1.88 15.63 -13.41
C ASP A 695 -0.72 15.68 -14.45
N PRO A 696 0.56 15.66 -13.99
CA PRO A 696 1.74 15.45 -14.82
C PRO A 696 1.94 14.15 -15.61
N ASN A 697 1.28 13.03 -15.30
CA ASN A 697 1.78 11.70 -15.73
C ASN A 697 0.91 10.89 -16.72
N ASP A 698 0.17 11.53 -17.63
CA ASP A 698 -0.57 10.79 -18.69
C ASP A 698 -0.14 11.15 -20.12
N ALA A 699 1.18 11.16 -20.35
CA ALA A 699 1.74 11.28 -21.69
C ALA A 699 2.59 10.05 -22.05
N GLY A 700 1.91 9.00 -22.55
CA GLY A 700 2.53 7.96 -23.38
C GLY A 700 2.38 6.53 -22.88
N GLN A 701 1.56 5.76 -23.61
CA GLN A 701 1.94 4.39 -23.99
C GLN A 701 3.28 4.39 -24.74
#